data_AF-A0A4Q8XS59-F1
#
_entry.id   AF-A0A4Q8XS59-F1
#
_cell.length_a   1.000
_cell.length_b   1.000
_cell.length_c   1.000
_cell.angle_alpha   90.00
_cell.angle_beta   90.00
_cell.angle_gamma   90.00
#
_symmetry.space_group_name_H-M   'P 1'
#
loop_
_entity.id
_entity.type
_entity.pdbx_description
1 polymer ?
#
loop_
_entity_poly.entity_id
_entity_poly.type
_entity_poly.pdbx_seq_one_letter_code
_entity_poly.pdbx_strand_id
1 'polypeptide(L)'
;MSAGKSELVQHAEHLLRVVRRHPQVRSAELVIAEADECRVAIMFDVEMPFDVKARGLSTTGVRTLEEVEIVIRAGYPWKSPTIYLRQDFPRDLPHLQPSPADALPRPCLVDGSQDEFFSHFALIESGIIGLLEQLASWLANAAVDSLINPAQGWEPALRAGLADTLIVDSEFLEEKTSAEGAWRSYRTYYLRSLGKTGPGAFTFLEAGTELASLFSKTDMTLFQSQRLSKINGISGTSVMAFITPDPDDDGNPRINRRYLPETVTNLTQLHARAKALGCGRHFREFMETLVKNWGIYQFETAIPIAVIFAARRPFHLIGSVSNLEHLPYLFEIYPRPGRTTLWDEPGEDTVKPTRLLSRATPKLLRKLSPVTSAAPTAMIGAGSVGSKAALHLARAGVPVTAITDTLVLMPHNMARHALVRPSLGSGKAEELATELKVLGQTPAVCFEDAVEQLRSADGRQTLAPENTERVLNSTASLLVREALSIVPKDAFPPRISEIALFGRGDGAFLLQEGTARNPTLADLLTEISAHATTAERNLLFNPEHGLTEVQIGQGCGSLTMPMTDARLSAMTAAATEIFLGREPEQSSGTYAIGHRLAGDPTTHWRAIEVGPFIEVPVEGRNGWQVRLSPSVDRRIREEVALYSHVETGGLLIGTTSARCKTITVVDLLPAPEDSRRTAGLFELGTKGLKKAIKVRHRASGGSLFDVGTWHSHLADMGPSCLDRKTAAQLAGERPPPSVLLIITPNRYHALVHPEV
;
A
#
# COMPACT_ATOMS: atom_id res chain seq x y z
N MET A 1 -44.40 45.74 15.87
CA MET A 1 -43.18 45.14 15.28
C MET A 1 -42.54 44.28 16.36
N SER A 2 -42.83 42.97 16.41
CA SER A 2 -42.16 42.06 17.34
C SER A 2 -40.82 41.66 16.74
N ALA A 3 -39.72 41.86 17.46
CA ALA A 3 -38.42 41.32 17.09
C ALA A 3 -38.56 39.79 16.92
N GLY A 4 -38.24 39.28 15.73
CA GLY A 4 -38.27 37.84 15.44
C GLY A 4 -37.26 37.10 16.31
N LYS A 5 -37.65 35.97 16.89
CA LYS A 5 -36.73 35.09 17.65
C LYS A 5 -35.59 34.62 16.75
N SER A 6 -34.37 34.53 17.29
CA SER A 6 -33.21 34.00 16.56
C SER A 6 -33.52 32.58 16.04
N GLU A 7 -32.96 32.23 14.89
CA GLU A 7 -33.12 30.92 14.26
C GLU A 7 -32.67 29.77 15.19
N LEU A 8 -31.57 29.97 15.93
CA LEU A 8 -31.08 28.97 16.89
C LEU A 8 -32.07 28.74 18.04
N VAL A 9 -32.73 29.79 18.53
CA VAL A 9 -33.77 29.65 19.57
C VAL A 9 -34.97 28.86 19.04
N GLN A 10 -35.37 29.06 17.78
CA GLN A 10 -36.43 28.26 17.16
C GLN A 10 -36.03 26.79 17.02
N HIS A 11 -34.77 26.52 16.68
CA HIS A 11 -34.21 25.17 16.67
C HIS A 11 -34.17 24.56 18.07
N ALA A 12 -33.86 25.33 19.11
CA ALA A 12 -33.87 24.87 20.50
C ALA A 12 -35.29 24.50 20.98
N GLU A 13 -36.30 25.29 20.60
CA GLU A 13 -37.71 24.96 20.87
C GLU A 13 -38.16 23.70 20.13
N HIS A 14 -37.70 23.50 18.89
CA HIS A 14 -37.93 22.27 18.14
C HIS A 14 -37.25 21.06 18.81
N LEU A 15 -35.96 21.18 19.15
CA LEU A 15 -35.20 20.18 19.90
C LEU A 15 -35.93 19.78 21.17
N LEU A 16 -36.35 20.76 21.99
CA LEU A 16 -37.11 20.53 23.22
C LEU A 16 -38.39 19.72 22.96
N ARG A 17 -39.15 20.03 21.90
CA ARG A 17 -40.36 19.28 21.53
C ARG A 17 -40.07 17.83 21.16
N VAL A 18 -38.98 17.57 20.45
CA VAL A 18 -38.57 16.21 20.05
C VAL A 18 -38.08 15.42 21.25
N VAL A 19 -37.19 16.00 22.05
CA VAL A 19 -36.59 15.38 23.24
C VAL A 19 -37.66 14.96 24.26
N ARG A 20 -38.70 15.78 24.46
CA ARG A 20 -39.85 15.44 25.33
C ARG A 20 -40.66 14.21 24.88
N ARG A 21 -40.53 13.78 23.64
CA ARG A 21 -41.22 12.58 23.12
C ARG A 21 -40.43 11.29 23.35
N HIS A 22 -39.16 11.38 23.75
CA HIS A 22 -38.34 10.20 24.00
C HIS A 22 -38.81 9.51 25.30
N PRO A 23 -39.03 8.18 25.30
CA PRO A 23 -39.67 7.47 26.43
C PRO A 23 -38.87 7.51 27.74
N GLN A 24 -37.55 7.66 27.66
CA GLN A 24 -36.67 7.78 28.83
C GLN A 24 -36.53 9.21 29.36
N VAL A 25 -37.06 10.23 28.67
CA VAL A 25 -37.00 11.61 29.17
C VAL A 25 -38.18 11.86 30.11
N ARG A 26 -37.90 12.15 31.39
CA ARG A 26 -38.93 12.41 32.42
C ARG A 26 -39.31 13.87 32.53
N SER A 27 -38.33 14.75 32.38
CA SER A 27 -38.55 16.19 32.25
C SER A 27 -37.51 16.77 31.29
N ALA A 28 -37.86 17.87 30.65
CA ALA A 28 -36.97 18.63 29.79
C ALA A 28 -37.36 20.11 29.80
N GLU A 29 -36.36 20.97 29.94
CA GLU A 29 -36.52 22.43 29.97
C GLU A 29 -35.43 23.14 29.16
N LEU A 30 -35.80 24.23 28.50
CA LEU A 30 -34.86 25.11 27.83
C LEU A 30 -34.32 26.09 28.86
N VAL A 31 -33.06 25.88 29.28
CA VAL A 31 -32.41 26.64 30.36
C VAL A 31 -31.72 27.89 29.82
N ILE A 32 -31.12 27.78 28.63
CA ILE A 32 -30.47 28.90 27.93
C ILE A 32 -31.04 29.00 26.53
N ALA A 33 -31.43 30.21 26.14
CA ALA A 33 -32.02 30.54 24.85
C ALA A 33 -31.37 31.81 24.27
N GLU A 34 -30.08 31.74 23.99
CA GLU A 34 -29.29 32.85 23.44
C GLU A 34 -29.08 32.70 21.93
N ALA A 35 -28.62 33.77 21.28
CA ALA A 35 -28.43 33.77 19.83
C ALA A 35 -27.31 32.81 19.37
N ASP A 36 -26.28 32.61 20.20
CA ASP A 36 -25.07 31.85 19.85
C ASP A 36 -25.05 30.43 20.45
N GLU A 37 -25.76 30.22 21.56
CA GLU A 37 -25.84 28.94 22.26
C GLU A 37 -27.22 28.76 22.90
N CYS A 38 -27.78 27.57 22.78
CA CYS A 38 -29.00 27.17 23.49
C CYS A 38 -28.77 25.86 24.22
N ARG A 39 -29.34 25.72 25.42
CA ARG A 39 -29.16 24.55 26.30
C ARG A 39 -30.49 24.00 26.77
N VAL A 40 -30.69 22.70 26.56
CA VAL A 40 -31.84 21.95 27.03
C VAL A 40 -31.37 20.99 28.13
N ALA A 41 -31.81 21.21 29.36
CA ALA A 41 -31.56 20.28 30.46
C ALA A 41 -32.67 19.22 30.50
N ILE A 42 -32.30 17.97 30.70
CA ILE A 42 -33.23 16.84 30.79
C ILE A 42 -32.92 15.94 31.98
N MET A 43 -33.97 15.35 32.53
CA MET A 43 -33.87 14.23 33.46
C MET A 43 -34.13 12.92 32.69
N PHE A 44 -33.09 12.10 32.57
CA PHE A 44 -33.06 10.89 31.75
C PHE A 44 -33.16 9.63 32.64
N ASP A 45 -34.18 8.80 32.44
CA ASP A 45 -34.38 7.52 33.13
C ASP A 45 -33.47 6.45 32.53
N VAL A 46 -32.49 6.02 33.34
CA VAL A 46 -31.51 5.01 32.94
C VAL A 46 -32.09 3.62 33.15
N GLU A 47 -31.99 2.78 32.11
CA GLU A 47 -32.37 1.37 32.22
C GLU A 47 -31.29 0.61 33.01
N MET A 48 -31.72 -0.05 34.10
CA MET A 48 -30.83 -0.73 35.04
C MET A 48 -31.58 -1.91 35.68
N PRO A 49 -30.86 -2.94 36.19
CA PRO A 49 -31.45 -4.02 36.97
C PRO A 49 -32.28 -3.52 38.17
N PHE A 50 -33.31 -4.26 38.56
CA PHE A 50 -34.27 -3.83 39.59
C PHE A 50 -33.64 -3.53 40.95
N ASP A 51 -32.63 -4.30 41.37
CA ASP A 51 -31.92 -4.11 42.64
C ASP A 51 -31.05 -2.84 42.64
N VAL A 52 -30.51 -2.46 41.48
CA VAL A 52 -29.78 -1.21 41.28
C VAL A 52 -30.77 -0.04 41.27
N LYS A 53 -31.90 -0.20 40.56
CA LYS A 53 -32.95 0.83 40.48
C LYS A 53 -33.54 1.16 41.85
N ALA A 54 -33.73 0.16 42.72
CA ALA A 54 -34.20 0.36 44.09
C ALA A 54 -33.26 1.20 44.97
N ARG A 55 -31.94 1.18 44.69
CA ARG A 55 -30.92 1.97 45.41
C ARG A 55 -30.81 3.40 44.89
N GLY A 56 -31.33 3.70 43.70
CA GLY A 56 -31.26 5.02 43.08
C GLY A 56 -29.91 5.39 42.46
N LEU A 57 -28.85 4.64 42.78
CA LEU A 57 -27.46 4.85 42.33
C LEU A 57 -26.77 3.49 42.12
N SER A 58 -26.10 3.34 40.98
CA SER A 58 -25.26 2.17 40.67
C SER A 58 -23.92 2.18 41.41
N THR A 59 -23.25 1.02 41.42
CA THR A 59 -21.89 0.87 41.96
C THR A 59 -20.86 1.67 41.17
N THR A 60 -21.12 1.97 39.89
CA THR A 60 -20.26 2.82 39.06
C THR A 60 -20.55 4.31 39.25
N GLY A 61 -21.64 4.69 39.93
CA GLY A 61 -22.00 6.08 40.23
C GLY A 61 -23.01 6.72 39.26
N VAL A 62 -23.56 5.95 38.31
CA VAL A 62 -24.69 6.35 37.47
C VAL A 62 -25.98 6.36 38.30
N ARG A 63 -26.76 7.44 38.24
CA ARG A 63 -28.07 7.59 38.92
C ARG A 63 -29.18 6.99 38.06
N THR A 64 -30.27 6.58 38.71
CA THR A 64 -31.48 6.10 38.03
C THR A 64 -32.16 7.18 37.18
N LEU A 65 -32.12 8.43 37.65
CA LEU A 65 -32.46 9.63 36.89
C LEU A 65 -31.19 10.45 36.71
N GLU A 66 -30.64 10.44 35.51
CA GLU A 66 -29.45 11.21 35.16
C GLU A 66 -29.81 12.61 34.67
N GLU A 67 -29.05 13.59 35.16
CA GLU A 67 -29.15 14.97 34.69
C GLU A 67 -28.21 15.13 33.50
N VAL A 68 -28.79 15.54 32.36
CA VAL A 68 -28.11 15.64 31.07
C VAL A 68 -28.39 17.01 30.47
N GLU A 69 -27.36 17.66 29.95
CA GLU A 69 -27.45 18.93 29.24
C GLU A 69 -27.19 18.72 27.75
N ILE A 70 -28.16 19.08 26.90
CA ILE A 70 -28.03 19.07 25.44
C ILE A 70 -27.79 20.50 24.97
N VAL A 71 -26.67 20.72 24.31
CA VAL A 71 -26.25 22.04 23.83
C VAL A 71 -26.23 22.08 22.31
N ILE A 72 -26.92 23.07 21.73
CA ILE A 72 -26.82 23.42 20.32
C ILE A 72 -26.19 24.81 20.18
N ARG A 73 -25.40 24.99 19.13
CA ARG A 73 -24.65 26.21 18.83
C ARG A 73 -24.85 26.62 17.38
N ALA A 74 -24.24 27.73 16.99
CA ALA A 74 -24.09 28.12 15.59
C ALA A 74 -23.61 26.92 14.73
N GLY A 75 -24.33 26.65 13.65
CA GLY A 75 -24.10 25.52 12.75
C GLY A 75 -25.12 24.38 12.87
N TYR A 76 -25.92 24.31 13.92
CA TYR A 76 -27.10 23.42 13.94
C TYR A 76 -28.11 23.84 12.85
N PRO A 77 -28.73 22.92 12.10
CA PRO A 77 -28.69 21.46 12.23
C PRO A 77 -27.59 20.75 11.42
N TRP A 78 -26.66 21.48 10.78
CA TRP A 78 -25.51 20.85 10.10
C TRP A 78 -24.43 20.35 11.07
N LYS A 79 -24.54 20.75 12.35
CA LYS A 79 -23.79 20.23 13.49
C LYS A 79 -24.72 19.57 14.47
N SER A 80 -24.33 18.40 14.95
CA SER A 80 -25.10 17.64 15.91
C SER A 80 -25.16 18.33 17.29
N PRO A 81 -26.22 18.10 18.08
CA PRO A 81 -26.26 18.54 19.48
C PRO A 81 -25.13 17.91 20.31
N THR A 82 -24.54 18.67 21.22
CA THR A 82 -23.54 18.14 22.16
C THR A 82 -24.21 17.74 23.47
N ILE A 83 -23.97 16.52 23.93
CA ILE A 83 -24.52 16.00 25.19
C ILE A 83 -23.47 16.08 26.29
N TYR A 84 -23.85 16.61 27.45
CA TYR A 84 -23.04 16.69 28.66
C TYR A 84 -23.76 16.02 29.83
N LEU A 85 -22.98 15.41 30.72
CA LEU A 85 -23.46 14.79 31.96
C LEU A 85 -23.22 15.74 33.13
N ARG A 86 -23.89 15.49 34.26
CA ARG A 86 -23.71 16.27 35.49
C ARG A 86 -22.24 16.36 35.96
N GLN A 87 -21.91 17.44 36.67
CA GLN A 87 -20.55 17.80 37.06
C GLN A 87 -19.82 16.71 37.87
N ASP A 88 -20.52 16.03 38.78
CA ASP A 88 -20.01 14.98 39.66
C ASP A 88 -20.13 13.57 39.04
N PHE A 89 -20.45 13.45 37.75
CA PHE A 89 -20.53 12.16 37.08
C PHE A 89 -19.15 11.45 37.07
N PRO A 90 -19.09 10.14 37.35
CA PRO A 90 -17.85 9.35 37.36
C PRO A 90 -17.06 9.46 36.05
N ARG A 91 -15.76 9.77 36.14
CA ARG A 91 -14.91 9.99 34.95
C ARG A 91 -13.98 8.83 34.61
N ASP A 92 -13.89 7.83 35.48
CA ASP A 92 -13.12 6.60 35.26
C ASP A 92 -13.90 5.55 34.47
N LEU A 93 -14.91 5.97 33.71
CA LEU A 93 -15.66 5.14 32.79
C LEU A 93 -15.14 5.30 31.35
N PRO A 94 -15.13 4.21 30.55
CA PRO A 94 -14.81 4.24 29.13
C PRO A 94 -15.73 5.18 28.33
N HIS A 95 -15.29 5.55 27.14
CA HIS A 95 -16.02 6.43 26.21
C HIS A 95 -16.38 7.83 26.74
N LEU A 96 -15.56 8.40 27.62
CA LEU A 96 -15.61 9.83 27.97
C LEU A 96 -14.52 10.63 27.24
N GLN A 97 -14.90 11.77 26.68
CA GLN A 97 -13.97 12.69 26.02
C GLN A 97 -13.02 13.32 27.05
N PRO A 98 -11.74 13.55 26.69
CA PRO A 98 -10.80 14.27 27.56
C PRO A 98 -11.30 15.67 27.87
N SER A 99 -11.30 16.01 29.15
CA SER A 99 -11.71 17.33 29.61
C SER A 99 -11.04 17.67 30.94
N PRO A 100 -10.84 18.95 31.24
CA PRO A 100 -10.52 19.40 32.60
C PRO A 100 -11.52 18.85 33.64
N ALA A 101 -11.09 18.72 34.89
CA ALA A 101 -11.90 18.15 35.97
C ALA A 101 -13.11 19.04 36.34
N ASP A 102 -13.04 20.33 36.03
CA ASP A 102 -14.08 21.34 36.24
C ASP A 102 -15.04 21.49 35.05
N ALA A 103 -14.76 20.89 33.89
CA ALA A 103 -15.67 20.91 32.73
C ALA A 103 -16.65 19.73 32.76
N LEU A 104 -17.92 19.93 32.36
CA LEU A 104 -18.92 18.85 32.34
C LEU A 104 -18.44 17.64 31.51
N PRO A 105 -18.54 16.40 32.02
CA PRO A 105 -18.15 15.20 31.28
C PRO A 105 -18.97 15.05 30.00
N ARG A 106 -18.28 14.68 28.90
CA ARG A 106 -18.91 14.47 27.61
C ARG A 106 -18.75 13.01 27.16
N PRO A 107 -19.83 12.24 27.03
CA PRO A 107 -19.76 10.89 26.48
C PRO A 107 -19.51 10.91 24.97
N CYS A 108 -18.80 9.89 24.48
CA CYS A 108 -18.64 9.58 23.07
C CYS A 108 -19.68 8.54 22.69
N LEU A 109 -20.78 9.00 22.09
CA LEU A 109 -21.97 8.19 21.85
C LEU A 109 -21.92 7.39 20.54
N VAL A 110 -21.01 7.74 19.63
CA VAL A 110 -20.95 7.18 18.29
C VAL A 110 -19.50 6.82 17.98
N ASP A 111 -19.28 5.66 17.36
CA ASP A 111 -18.01 5.33 16.75
C ASP A 111 -17.84 6.11 15.43
N GLY A 112 -16.93 7.08 15.43
CA GLY A 112 -16.70 7.99 14.32
C GLY A 112 -17.31 9.39 14.51
N SER A 113 -17.75 10.00 13.40
CA SER A 113 -18.26 11.37 13.42
C SER A 113 -19.72 11.42 13.89
N GLN A 114 -19.94 12.02 15.07
CA GLN A 114 -21.30 12.26 15.59
C GLN A 114 -22.14 13.12 14.64
N ASP A 115 -21.51 14.06 13.92
CA ASP A 115 -22.19 14.89 12.92
C ASP A 115 -22.66 14.08 11.71
N GLU A 116 -21.86 13.10 11.26
CA GLU A 116 -22.25 12.18 10.17
C GLU A 116 -23.36 11.23 10.62
N PHE A 117 -23.26 10.67 11.83
CA PHE A 117 -24.33 9.84 12.39
C PHE A 117 -25.64 10.62 12.52
N PHE A 118 -25.58 11.84 13.03
CA PHE A 118 -26.74 12.72 13.14
C PHE A 118 -27.35 13.04 11.77
N SER A 119 -26.51 13.35 10.79
CA SER A 119 -26.93 13.75 9.43
C SER A 119 -27.30 12.56 8.54
N HIS A 120 -26.92 11.33 8.91
CA HIS A 120 -27.34 10.11 8.23
C HIS A 120 -28.86 9.95 8.24
N PHE A 121 -29.51 10.49 9.27
CA PHE A 121 -30.97 10.57 9.34
C PHE A 121 -31.47 11.76 8.53
N ALA A 122 -32.31 11.49 7.51
CA ALA A 122 -32.88 12.55 6.66
C ALA A 122 -33.77 13.54 7.43
N LEU A 123 -34.32 13.14 8.57
CA LEU A 123 -35.11 13.99 9.47
C LEU A 123 -34.28 14.35 10.71
N ILE A 124 -34.24 15.65 11.03
CA ILE A 124 -33.56 16.20 12.22
C ILE A 124 -34.09 15.52 13.50
N GLU A 125 -35.39 15.27 13.56
CA GLU A 125 -36.03 14.61 14.69
C GLU A 125 -35.51 13.19 14.89
N SER A 126 -35.23 12.47 13.79
CA SER A 126 -34.69 11.11 13.85
C SER A 126 -33.22 11.12 14.29
N GLY A 127 -32.42 12.10 13.87
CA GLY A 127 -31.06 12.32 14.41
C GLY A 127 -31.07 12.70 15.89
N ILE A 128 -32.01 13.56 16.27
CA ILE A 128 -32.62 13.75 17.61
C ILE A 128 -32.57 12.47 18.45
N ILE A 129 -33.55 11.63 18.12
CA ILE A 129 -33.86 10.39 18.82
C ILE A 129 -32.69 9.41 18.76
N GLY A 130 -32.03 9.27 17.61
CA GLY A 130 -30.88 8.37 17.46
C GLY A 130 -29.73 8.69 18.44
N LEU A 131 -29.42 9.97 18.68
CA LEU A 131 -28.41 10.35 19.69
C LEU A 131 -28.88 10.03 21.12
N LEU A 132 -30.16 10.19 21.42
CA LEU A 132 -30.72 9.83 22.73
C LEU A 132 -30.75 8.31 22.95
N GLU A 133 -30.96 7.51 21.89
CA GLU A 133 -30.86 6.06 21.93
C GLU A 133 -29.42 5.60 22.19
N GLN A 134 -28.43 6.25 21.57
CA GLN A 134 -27.01 6.00 21.88
C GLN A 134 -26.68 6.37 23.33
N LEU A 135 -27.19 7.51 23.81
CA LEU A 135 -27.04 7.91 25.21
C LEU A 135 -27.68 6.90 26.17
N ALA A 136 -28.88 6.41 25.85
CA ALA A 136 -29.56 5.40 26.64
C ALA A 136 -28.76 4.11 26.77
N SER A 137 -28.31 3.57 25.63
CA SER A 137 -27.47 2.38 25.58
C SER A 137 -26.16 2.58 26.34
N TRP A 138 -25.51 3.73 26.17
CA TRP A 138 -24.28 4.05 26.87
C TRP A 138 -24.46 4.13 28.38
N LEU A 139 -25.48 4.85 28.87
CA LEU A 139 -25.78 4.96 30.31
C LEU A 139 -26.18 3.62 30.93
N ALA A 140 -26.95 2.80 30.22
CA ALA A 140 -27.33 1.46 30.69
C ALA A 140 -26.12 0.53 30.82
N ASN A 141 -25.15 0.61 29.91
CA ASN A 141 -23.89 -0.14 30.02
C ASN A 141 -22.97 0.43 31.11
N ALA A 142 -22.91 1.75 31.25
CA ALA A 142 -22.15 2.45 32.29
C ALA A 142 -22.66 2.05 33.69
N ALA A 143 -23.97 1.92 33.85
CA ALA A 143 -24.66 1.56 35.09
C ALA A 143 -24.27 0.19 35.66
N VAL A 144 -23.90 -0.76 34.81
CA VAL A 144 -23.60 -2.15 35.19
C VAL A 144 -22.16 -2.55 34.93
N ASP A 145 -21.28 -1.58 34.66
CA ASP A 145 -19.85 -1.77 34.37
C ASP A 145 -19.58 -2.68 33.15
N SER A 146 -20.43 -2.58 32.12
CA SER A 146 -20.33 -3.39 30.89
C SER A 146 -19.85 -2.60 29.66
N LEU A 147 -19.30 -1.40 29.87
CA LEU A 147 -18.74 -0.58 28.77
C LEU A 147 -17.50 -1.21 28.14
N ILE A 148 -16.73 -2.02 28.87
CA ILE A 148 -15.65 -2.82 28.30
C ILE A 148 -16.09 -4.27 28.23
N ASN A 149 -16.00 -4.85 27.03
CA ASN A 149 -16.20 -6.27 26.80
C ASN A 149 -14.84 -6.98 26.63
N PRO A 150 -14.40 -7.84 27.57
CA PRO A 150 -13.12 -8.55 27.47
C PRO A 150 -12.96 -9.41 26.20
N ALA A 151 -14.07 -9.86 25.60
CA ALA A 151 -14.03 -10.61 24.34
C ALA A 151 -13.72 -9.71 23.13
N GLN A 152 -14.07 -8.42 23.19
CA GLN A 152 -13.75 -7.44 22.14
C GLN A 152 -12.37 -6.81 22.33
N GLY A 153 -11.95 -6.65 23.58
CA GLY A 153 -10.68 -6.02 23.94
C GLY A 153 -10.87 -4.83 24.88
N TRP A 154 -9.74 -4.22 25.28
CA TRP A 154 -9.70 -3.06 26.15
C TRP A 154 -9.90 -1.79 25.32
N GLU A 155 -10.85 -0.95 25.73
CA GLU A 155 -11.11 0.34 25.10
C GLU A 155 -9.96 1.31 25.41
N PRO A 156 -9.22 1.81 24.41
CA PRO A 156 -8.19 2.81 24.64
C PRO A 156 -8.77 4.15 25.10
N ALA A 157 -7.98 4.94 25.81
CA ALA A 157 -8.34 6.31 26.17
C ALA A 157 -8.68 7.12 24.92
N LEU A 158 -9.87 7.72 24.90
CA LEU A 158 -10.36 8.49 23.76
C LEU A 158 -9.51 9.73 23.53
N ARG A 159 -8.63 9.68 22.52
CA ARG A 159 -7.74 10.81 22.16
C ARG A 159 -7.77 11.15 20.67
N ALA A 160 -8.60 10.46 19.89
CA ALA A 160 -8.68 10.62 18.44
C ALA A 160 -9.15 12.03 18.01
N GLY A 161 -9.94 12.71 18.84
CA GLY A 161 -10.46 14.06 18.57
C GLY A 161 -9.54 15.21 19.04
N LEU A 162 -8.37 14.92 19.61
CA LEU A 162 -7.47 15.96 20.12
C LEU A 162 -6.68 16.64 18.99
N ALA A 163 -6.46 17.96 19.14
CA ALA A 163 -5.77 18.78 18.14
C ALA A 163 -4.26 18.49 18.07
N ASP A 164 -3.60 18.37 19.24
CA ASP A 164 -2.19 18.04 19.31
C ASP A 164 -1.97 16.56 18.97
N THR A 165 -1.03 16.28 18.05
CA THR A 165 -0.82 14.95 17.47
C THR A 165 0.65 14.58 17.54
N LEU A 166 0.93 13.37 18.03
CA LEU A 166 2.23 12.71 18.00
C LEU A 166 2.18 11.55 17.01
N ILE A 167 3.11 11.54 16.07
CA ILE A 167 3.31 10.50 15.06
C ILE A 167 4.56 9.72 15.42
N VAL A 168 4.43 8.40 15.57
CA VAL A 168 5.53 7.51 15.93
C VAL A 168 5.27 6.12 15.37
N ASP A 169 6.30 5.34 15.09
CA ASP A 169 6.11 3.92 14.75
C ASP A 169 5.62 3.16 16.00
N SER A 170 4.38 2.67 15.96
CA SER A 170 3.79 1.95 17.10
C SER A 170 4.46 0.61 17.37
N GLU A 171 4.95 -0.06 16.32
CA GLU A 171 5.63 -1.36 16.46
C GLU A 171 7.00 -1.18 17.10
N PHE A 172 7.70 -0.12 16.70
CA PHE A 172 8.92 0.28 17.36
C PHE A 172 8.72 0.52 18.87
N LEU A 173 7.63 1.16 19.29
CA LEU A 173 7.34 1.35 20.72
C LEU A 173 7.10 0.03 21.45
N GLU A 174 6.37 -0.90 20.82
CA GLU A 174 6.14 -2.23 21.38
C GLU A 174 7.48 -2.97 21.57
N GLU A 175 8.36 -2.96 20.58
CA GLU A 175 9.71 -3.55 20.67
C GLU A 175 10.59 -2.93 21.76
N LYS A 176 10.39 -1.64 22.06
CA LYS A 176 11.17 -0.93 23.09
C LYS A 176 10.56 -1.02 24.48
N THR A 177 9.43 -1.69 24.63
CA THR A 177 8.78 -1.87 25.94
C THR A 177 9.64 -2.73 26.86
N SER A 178 10.01 -2.22 28.04
CA SER A 178 10.77 -2.96 29.05
C SER A 178 9.83 -3.63 30.05
N ALA A 179 10.17 -4.85 30.48
CA ALA A 179 9.49 -5.51 31.60
C ALA A 179 9.98 -4.99 32.96
N GLU A 180 11.22 -4.47 33.02
CA GLU A 180 11.86 -4.00 34.26
C GLU A 180 11.63 -2.49 34.52
N GLY A 181 10.88 -1.82 33.66
CA GLY A 181 10.81 -0.36 33.63
C GLY A 181 12.05 0.26 32.96
N ALA A 182 11.82 1.33 32.20
CA ALA A 182 12.87 2.12 31.58
C ALA A 182 12.26 3.41 31.00
N TRP A 183 13.11 4.43 30.79
CA TRP A 183 12.82 5.53 29.87
C TRP A 183 13.88 5.65 28.78
N ARG A 184 13.45 6.07 27.59
CA ARG A 184 14.33 6.42 26.46
C ARG A 184 13.82 7.68 25.77
N SER A 185 14.73 8.51 25.29
CA SER A 185 14.39 9.72 24.52
C SER A 185 14.76 9.56 23.05
N TYR A 186 13.91 10.06 22.17
CA TYR A 186 14.05 9.99 20.72
C TYR A 186 13.98 11.38 20.10
N ARG A 187 14.80 11.61 19.06
CA ARG A 187 14.72 12.84 18.27
C ARG A 187 13.36 12.97 17.62
N THR A 188 12.82 14.17 17.70
CA THR A 188 11.45 14.48 17.26
C THR A 188 11.45 15.77 16.46
N TYR A 189 10.80 15.78 15.31
CA TYR A 189 10.52 17.01 14.59
C TYR A 189 9.15 17.53 15.03
N TYR A 190 8.97 18.84 15.11
CA TYR A 190 7.68 19.43 15.44
C TYR A 190 7.29 20.56 14.50
N LEU A 191 5.98 20.76 14.37
CA LEU A 191 5.34 21.89 13.73
C LEU A 191 4.18 22.39 14.60
N ARG A 192 4.14 23.68 14.87
CA ARG A 192 3.14 24.35 15.71
C ARG A 192 2.58 25.58 15.03
N SER A 193 1.27 25.83 15.17
CA SER A 193 0.63 27.09 14.77
C SER A 193 0.91 28.24 15.75
N LEU A 194 1.11 29.46 15.26
CA LEU A 194 1.16 30.69 16.06
C LEU A 194 -0.26 31.29 16.21
N GLY A 195 -0.78 31.32 17.43
CA GLY A 195 -2.09 31.89 17.77
C GLY A 195 -2.42 31.68 19.25
N LYS A 196 -3.30 32.51 19.83
CA LYS A 196 -3.78 32.34 21.21
C LYS A 196 -4.39 30.94 21.38
N THR A 197 -4.21 30.34 22.55
CA THR A 197 -4.92 29.14 23.02
C THR A 197 -6.41 29.23 22.67
N GLY A 198 -6.83 28.50 21.64
CA GLY A 198 -8.17 28.62 21.07
C GLY A 198 -8.39 27.67 19.89
N PRO A 199 -9.63 27.60 19.36
CA PRO A 199 -10.00 26.67 18.29
C PRO A 199 -9.10 26.86 17.07
N GLY A 200 -8.38 25.80 16.67
CA GLY A 200 -7.44 25.82 15.53
C GLY A 200 -5.96 25.85 15.90
N ALA A 201 -5.59 26.02 17.18
CA ALA A 201 -4.21 25.83 17.61
C ALA A 201 -3.84 24.34 17.62
N PHE A 202 -2.70 23.98 17.04
CA PHE A 202 -2.22 22.59 16.99
C PHE A 202 -0.69 22.49 17.14
N THR A 203 -0.26 21.33 17.62
CA THR A 203 1.13 20.88 17.59
C THR A 203 1.18 19.49 16.95
N PHE A 204 1.89 19.37 15.83
CA PHE A 204 2.27 18.08 15.27
C PHE A 204 3.70 17.77 15.69
N LEU A 205 3.92 16.56 16.19
CA LEU A 205 5.22 16.01 16.48
C LEU A 205 5.39 14.72 15.71
N GLU A 206 6.57 14.50 15.14
CA GLU A 206 6.94 13.25 14.49
C GLU A 206 8.24 12.73 15.11
N ALA A 207 8.15 11.64 15.86
CA ALA A 207 9.29 11.02 16.52
C ALA A 207 9.99 10.02 15.58
N GLY A 208 11.32 10.14 15.47
CA GLY A 208 12.16 9.16 14.78
C GLY A 208 12.47 7.94 15.65
N THR A 209 13.31 7.05 15.14
CA THR A 209 13.89 5.93 15.90
C THR A 209 15.27 6.25 16.47
N GLU A 210 15.84 7.40 16.10
CA GLU A 210 17.14 7.88 16.56
C GLU A 210 17.06 8.31 18.03
N LEU A 211 17.95 7.76 18.87
CA LEU A 211 18.05 8.13 20.28
C LEU A 211 18.53 9.58 20.43
N ALA A 212 17.79 10.35 21.23
CA ALA A 212 18.21 11.68 21.67
C ALA A 212 19.06 11.53 22.94
N SER A 213 20.34 11.86 22.87
CA SER A 213 21.22 11.86 24.05
C SER A 213 21.07 13.16 24.84
N LEU A 214 20.11 13.19 25.77
CA LEU A 214 19.97 14.31 26.72
C LEU A 214 21.18 14.48 27.63
N PHE A 215 22.11 13.51 27.66
CA PHE A 215 23.33 13.55 28.48
C PHE A 215 24.49 14.30 27.79
N SER A 216 24.40 14.54 26.48
CA SER A 216 25.47 15.17 25.73
C SER A 216 25.34 16.70 25.78
N LYS A 217 26.27 17.37 26.47
CA LYS A 217 26.34 18.84 26.51
C LYS A 217 26.80 19.49 25.19
N THR A 218 27.18 18.69 24.20
CA THR A 218 27.73 19.20 22.93
C THR A 218 26.72 19.18 21.78
N ASP A 219 25.59 18.50 21.94
CA ASP A 219 24.61 18.38 20.86
C ASP A 219 23.63 19.56 20.84
N MET A 220 24.05 20.66 20.21
CA MET A 220 23.22 21.85 20.06
C MET A 220 22.04 21.68 19.09
N THR A 221 21.83 20.49 18.52
CA THR A 221 20.78 20.23 17.50
C THR A 221 19.54 19.54 18.05
N LEU A 222 19.56 19.08 19.31
CA LEU A 222 18.42 18.40 19.95
C LEU A 222 17.18 19.29 20.07
N PHE A 223 17.40 20.57 20.32
CA PHE A 223 16.35 21.57 20.44
C PHE A 223 16.66 22.71 19.48
N GLN A 224 15.81 22.88 18.47
CA GLN A 224 15.90 23.96 17.51
C GLN A 224 14.50 24.52 17.28
N SER A 225 14.43 25.80 16.98
CA SER A 225 13.17 26.47 16.65
C SER A 225 13.41 27.46 15.52
N GLN A 226 12.51 27.43 14.54
CA GLN A 226 12.51 28.33 13.40
C GLN A 226 11.09 28.78 13.11
N ARG A 227 10.91 30.09 12.95
CA ARG A 227 9.64 30.68 12.54
C ARG A 227 9.40 30.43 11.06
N LEU A 228 8.20 29.95 10.74
CA LEU A 228 7.75 29.70 9.37
C LEU A 228 6.82 30.83 8.92
N SER A 229 7.36 31.72 8.08
CA SER A 229 6.65 32.91 7.58
C SER A 229 5.40 32.58 6.76
N LYS A 230 5.39 31.45 6.03
CA LYS A 230 4.30 31.06 5.11
C LYS A 230 3.05 30.50 5.80
N ILE A 231 3.19 29.91 6.99
CA ILE A 231 2.09 29.20 7.68
C ILE A 231 1.77 29.77 9.06
N ASN A 232 2.26 30.97 9.37
CA ASN A 232 2.19 31.59 10.71
C ASN A 232 2.42 30.53 11.80
N GLY A 233 3.59 29.89 11.76
CA GLY A 233 3.91 28.73 12.61
C GLY A 233 5.37 28.71 13.04
N ILE A 234 5.71 27.73 13.88
CA ILE A 234 7.07 27.42 14.32
C ILE A 234 7.33 25.95 14.01
N SER A 235 8.49 25.64 13.45
CA SER A 235 8.97 24.27 13.35
C SER A 235 10.36 24.11 13.94
N GLY A 236 10.73 22.88 14.27
CA GLY A 236 12.08 22.61 14.75
C GLY A 236 12.27 21.19 15.24
N THR A 237 13.33 20.99 16.01
CA THR A 237 13.66 19.70 16.62
C THR A 237 13.40 19.75 18.13
N SER A 238 12.99 18.61 18.66
CA SER A 238 12.72 18.38 20.08
C SER A 238 12.92 16.90 20.42
N VAL A 239 12.45 16.48 21.60
CA VAL A 239 12.52 15.11 22.08
C VAL A 239 11.14 14.56 22.45
N MET A 240 10.99 13.26 22.24
CA MET A 240 9.91 12.44 22.76
C MET A 240 10.49 11.43 23.74
N ALA A 241 9.95 11.37 24.95
CA ALA A 241 10.31 10.36 25.94
C ALA A 241 9.31 9.20 25.90
N PHE A 242 9.80 7.97 25.71
CA PHE A 242 9.01 6.76 25.88
C PHE A 242 9.34 6.13 27.24
N ILE A 243 8.32 5.95 28.07
CA ILE A 243 8.48 5.51 29.46
C ILE A 243 7.62 4.28 29.71
N THR A 244 8.27 3.25 30.22
CA THR A 244 7.67 1.93 30.50
C THR A 244 7.57 1.74 32.01
N PRO A 245 6.52 1.06 32.50
CA PRO A 245 6.23 1.00 33.91
C PRO A 245 7.19 0.08 34.65
N ASP A 246 7.51 0.43 35.89
CA ASP A 246 8.15 -0.48 36.84
C ASP A 246 7.25 -1.72 37.06
N PRO A 247 7.84 -2.89 37.39
CA PRO A 247 7.11 -4.06 37.85
C PRO A 247 6.14 -3.76 39.01
N ASP A 248 5.23 -4.68 39.28
CA ASP A 248 4.48 -4.67 40.54
C ASP A 248 5.35 -5.08 41.73
N ASP A 249 4.78 -5.02 42.93
CA ASP A 249 5.51 -5.26 44.18
C ASP A 249 6.06 -6.70 44.29
N ASP A 250 5.51 -7.63 43.50
CA ASP A 250 5.93 -9.04 43.38
C ASP A 250 6.97 -9.26 42.26
N GLY A 251 7.37 -8.19 41.56
CA GLY A 251 8.33 -8.25 40.45
C GLY A 251 7.73 -8.71 39.11
N ASN A 252 6.40 -8.83 39.01
CA ASN A 252 5.72 -9.19 37.76
C ASN A 252 5.45 -7.95 36.89
N PRO A 253 5.23 -8.10 35.58
CA PRO A 253 4.80 -7.00 34.73
C PRO A 253 3.50 -6.36 35.24
N ARG A 254 3.56 -5.08 35.62
CA ARG A 254 2.43 -4.34 36.17
C ARG A 254 1.23 -4.30 35.22
N ILE A 255 0.08 -4.80 35.66
CA ILE A 255 -1.19 -4.75 34.90
C ILE A 255 -2.08 -3.61 35.41
N ASN A 256 -2.37 -2.66 34.52
CA ASN A 256 -3.23 -1.49 34.77
C ASN A 256 -4.69 -1.82 34.48
N ARG A 257 -5.38 -2.40 35.47
CA ARG A 257 -6.81 -2.80 35.39
C ARG A 257 -7.81 -1.66 35.51
N ARG A 258 -7.40 -0.52 36.08
CA ARG A 258 -8.27 0.63 36.29
C ARG A 258 -8.23 1.54 35.08
N TYR A 259 -9.40 1.93 34.60
CA TYR A 259 -9.55 2.99 33.62
C TYR A 259 -9.36 4.35 34.32
N LEU A 260 -8.55 5.25 33.76
CA LEU A 260 -8.19 6.52 34.42
C LEU A 260 -8.79 7.69 33.63
N PRO A 261 -9.39 8.69 34.31
CA PRO A 261 -10.06 9.80 33.65
C PRO A 261 -9.06 10.70 32.92
N GLU A 262 -9.31 11.13 31.68
CA GLU A 262 -8.34 11.96 30.95
C GLU A 262 -8.44 13.46 31.31
N THR A 263 -8.01 13.80 32.53
CA THR A 263 -8.16 15.13 33.15
C THR A 263 -6.84 15.86 33.37
N VAL A 264 -5.73 15.36 32.83
CA VAL A 264 -4.39 15.94 33.05
C VAL A 264 -4.27 17.25 32.26
N THR A 265 -4.11 18.37 32.96
CA THR A 265 -3.93 19.71 32.39
C THR A 265 -2.63 20.40 32.83
N ASN A 266 -1.92 19.83 33.80
CA ASN A 266 -0.66 20.35 34.30
C ASN A 266 0.32 19.24 34.72
N LEU A 267 1.57 19.63 34.99
CA LEU A 267 2.64 18.68 35.28
C LEU A 267 2.53 17.97 36.62
N THR A 268 1.92 18.61 37.62
CA THR A 268 1.64 17.95 38.91
C THR A 268 0.70 16.76 38.68
N GLN A 269 -0.36 16.98 37.90
CA GLN A 269 -1.29 15.93 37.50
C GLN A 269 -0.63 14.89 36.58
N LEU A 270 0.30 15.29 35.70
CA LEU A 270 1.07 14.36 34.87
C LEU A 270 2.00 13.47 35.70
N HIS A 271 2.63 14.00 36.75
CA HIS A 271 3.43 13.22 37.68
C HIS A 271 2.57 12.21 38.46
N ALA A 272 1.37 12.64 38.90
CA ALA A 272 0.40 11.75 39.52
C ALA A 272 -0.06 10.64 38.55
N ARG A 273 -0.30 10.97 37.27
CA ARG A 273 -0.59 10.01 36.20
C ARG A 273 0.54 9.01 36.01
N ALA A 274 1.78 9.48 35.92
CA ALA A 274 2.95 8.62 35.79
C ALA A 274 3.03 7.64 36.95
N LYS A 275 2.85 8.10 38.20
CA LYS A 275 2.83 7.24 39.39
C LYS A 275 1.70 6.21 39.34
N ALA A 276 0.49 6.61 38.95
CA ALA A 276 -0.66 5.70 38.85
C ALA A 276 -0.44 4.57 37.84
N LEU A 277 0.33 4.84 36.78
CA LEU A 277 0.66 3.85 35.74
C LEU A 277 1.90 3.00 36.04
N GLY A 278 2.64 3.31 37.12
CA GLY A 278 3.94 2.69 37.44
C GLY A 278 5.14 3.32 36.73
N CYS A 279 4.97 4.42 36.01
CA CYS A 279 6.03 5.13 35.28
C CYS A 279 6.70 6.25 36.11
N GLY A 280 6.33 6.41 37.39
CA GLY A 280 6.66 7.61 38.18
C GLY A 280 8.16 7.84 38.41
N ARG A 281 8.93 6.79 38.71
CA ARG A 281 10.37 6.87 38.94
C ARG A 281 11.11 7.34 37.69
N HIS A 282 10.89 6.64 36.58
CA HIS A 282 11.50 6.95 35.30
C HIS A 282 11.06 8.29 34.71
N PHE A 283 9.80 8.69 34.92
CA PHE A 283 9.37 10.03 34.55
C PHE A 283 10.13 11.11 35.33
N ARG A 284 10.37 10.91 36.63
CA ARG A 284 11.19 11.82 37.43
C ARG A 284 12.63 11.91 36.92
N GLU A 285 13.27 10.76 36.69
CA GLU A 285 14.64 10.67 36.15
C GLU A 285 14.75 11.40 34.80
N PHE A 286 13.77 11.22 33.91
CA PHE A 286 13.69 11.93 32.64
C PHE A 286 13.61 13.46 32.85
N MET A 287 12.67 13.92 33.70
CA MET A 287 12.49 15.36 33.95
C MET A 287 13.74 15.98 34.59
N GLU A 288 14.37 15.32 35.55
CA GLU A 288 15.64 15.77 36.16
C GLU A 288 16.76 15.85 35.11
N THR A 289 16.84 14.87 34.21
CA THR A 289 17.82 14.86 33.12
C THR A 289 17.55 15.99 32.13
N LEU A 290 16.30 16.24 31.77
CA LEU A 290 15.89 17.35 30.91
C LEU A 290 16.27 18.70 31.55
N VAL A 291 15.93 18.91 32.82
CA VAL A 291 16.26 20.13 33.61
C VAL A 291 17.77 20.32 33.79
N LYS A 292 18.54 19.24 33.86
CA LYS A 292 20.00 19.34 34.00
C LYS A 292 20.69 19.80 32.70
N ASN A 293 20.11 19.47 31.54
CA ASN A 293 20.80 19.60 30.26
C ASN A 293 20.18 20.62 29.29
N TRP A 294 18.96 21.11 29.55
CA TRP A 294 18.36 22.20 28.77
C TRP A 294 19.04 23.58 28.97
N GLY A 295 19.78 23.79 30.07
CA GLY A 295 20.32 25.12 30.43
C GLY A 295 21.41 25.67 29.49
N ILE A 296 21.94 24.85 28.59
CA ILE A 296 22.85 25.29 27.52
C ILE A 296 22.12 25.93 26.33
N TYR A 297 20.80 25.74 26.25
CA TYR A 297 19.98 26.25 25.17
C TYR A 297 19.31 27.57 25.56
N GLN A 298 19.17 28.47 24.61
CA GLN A 298 18.46 29.74 24.77
C GLN A 298 17.54 29.94 23.57
N PHE A 299 16.23 30.04 23.81
CA PHE A 299 15.24 30.19 22.75
C PHE A 299 14.31 31.38 22.99
N GLU A 300 13.91 32.02 21.90
CA GLU A 300 12.88 33.06 21.91
C GLU A 300 11.45 32.47 22.03
N THR A 301 11.30 31.17 21.82
CA THR A 301 10.00 30.47 21.73
C THR A 301 9.97 29.20 22.56
N ALA A 302 8.77 28.77 22.97
CA ALA A 302 8.57 27.49 23.63
C ALA A 302 8.94 26.31 22.73
N ILE A 303 9.50 25.26 23.32
CA ILE A 303 9.79 23.99 22.65
C ILE A 303 8.84 22.91 23.22
N PRO A 304 8.05 22.24 22.36
CA PRO A 304 7.15 21.18 22.80
C PRO A 304 7.93 19.89 23.12
N ILE A 305 7.67 19.28 24.28
CA ILE A 305 8.22 17.99 24.71
C ILE A 305 7.09 16.97 24.79
N ALA A 306 7.24 15.84 24.10
CA ALA A 306 6.30 14.73 24.19
C ALA A 306 6.78 13.69 25.20
N VAL A 307 5.84 13.10 25.95
CA VAL A 307 6.08 11.92 26.79
C VAL A 307 4.99 10.90 26.55
N ILE A 308 5.37 9.65 26.34
CA ILE A 308 4.46 8.52 26.20
C ILE A 308 4.63 7.62 27.43
N PHE A 309 3.54 7.41 28.16
CA PHE A 309 3.48 6.33 29.15
C PHE A 309 2.91 5.07 28.51
N ALA A 310 3.65 3.97 28.60
CA ALA A 310 3.11 2.65 28.28
C ALA A 310 2.31 2.11 29.47
N ALA A 311 1.10 1.64 29.21
CA ALA A 311 0.23 1.01 30.19
C ALA A 311 -0.15 -0.39 29.70
N ARG A 312 0.31 -1.43 30.39
CA ARG A 312 -0.09 -2.80 30.10
C ARG A 312 -1.50 -3.05 30.61
N ARG A 313 -2.42 -3.41 29.72
CA ARG A 313 -3.84 -3.66 29.99
C ARG A 313 -4.10 -5.16 30.23
N PRO A 314 -5.23 -5.50 30.86
CA PRO A 314 -5.49 -6.89 31.29
C PRO A 314 -5.68 -7.86 30.12
N PHE A 315 -6.07 -7.34 28.95
CA PHE A 315 -6.26 -8.06 27.70
C PHE A 315 -5.89 -7.13 26.53
N HIS A 316 -5.90 -7.65 25.31
CA HIS A 316 -5.58 -6.92 24.08
C HIS A 316 -6.45 -5.67 23.93
N LEU A 317 -5.93 -4.62 23.30
CA LEU A 317 -6.70 -3.43 22.96
C LEU A 317 -7.66 -3.72 21.80
N ILE A 318 -8.82 -3.06 21.77
CA ILE A 318 -9.73 -3.16 20.62
C ILE A 318 -8.99 -2.77 19.33
N GLY A 319 -9.09 -3.62 18.30
CA GLY A 319 -8.43 -3.41 17.02
C GLY A 319 -6.91 -3.70 16.99
N SER A 320 -6.35 -4.26 18.07
CA SER A 320 -4.94 -4.66 18.20
C SER A 320 -4.79 -6.06 18.80
N VAL A 321 -3.67 -6.72 18.50
CA VAL A 321 -3.26 -7.97 19.19
C VAL A 321 -2.47 -7.68 20.47
N SER A 322 -2.01 -6.44 20.64
CA SER A 322 -1.21 -5.99 21.78
C SER A 322 -2.10 -5.55 22.93
N ASN A 323 -1.64 -5.74 24.16
CA ASN A 323 -2.27 -5.19 25.37
C ASN A 323 -1.56 -3.94 25.90
N LEU A 324 -0.64 -3.36 25.13
CA LEU A 324 0.09 -2.16 25.51
C LEU A 324 -0.62 -0.92 24.98
N GLU A 325 -1.17 -0.12 25.89
CA GLU A 325 -1.72 1.19 25.56
C GLU A 325 -0.66 2.28 25.72
N HIS A 326 -0.52 3.11 24.70
CA HIS A 326 0.42 4.23 24.68
C HIS A 326 -0.33 5.53 24.94
N LEU A 327 0.00 6.20 26.03
CA LEU A 327 -0.66 7.42 26.51
C LEU A 327 0.28 8.62 26.33
N PRO A 328 0.27 9.30 25.17
CA PRO A 328 1.11 10.48 24.93
C PRO A 328 0.56 11.76 25.60
N TYR A 329 1.47 12.56 26.12
CA TYR A 329 1.22 13.89 26.68
C TYR A 329 2.24 14.88 26.12
N LEU A 330 1.84 16.13 26.05
CA LEU A 330 2.62 17.24 25.54
C LEU A 330 2.72 18.33 26.61
N PHE A 331 3.92 18.83 26.86
CA PHE A 331 4.16 20.05 27.64
C PHE A 331 5.21 20.90 26.92
N GLU A 332 5.41 22.14 27.36
CA GLU A 332 6.36 23.06 26.73
C GLU A 332 7.50 23.41 27.70
N ILE A 333 8.70 23.60 27.16
CA ILE A 333 9.84 24.16 27.90
C ILE A 333 10.24 25.51 27.29
N TYR A 334 10.72 26.41 28.15
CA TYR A 334 11.09 27.78 27.78
C TYR A 334 12.52 28.12 28.26
N PRO A 335 13.57 27.69 27.55
CA PRO A 335 14.95 27.95 27.95
C PRO A 335 15.27 29.43 27.79
N ARG A 336 15.19 30.19 28.88
CA ARG A 336 15.51 31.63 28.95
C ARG A 336 16.76 31.85 29.81
N PRO A 337 17.59 32.87 29.50
CA PRO A 337 18.74 33.21 30.33
C PRO A 337 18.35 33.44 31.81
N GLY A 338 19.06 32.80 32.74
CA GLY A 338 18.84 32.94 34.18
C GLY A 338 17.75 32.04 34.78
N ARG A 339 17.02 31.30 33.96
CA ARG A 339 15.97 30.37 34.41
C ARG A 339 16.58 29.09 34.98
N THR A 340 16.30 28.80 36.26
CA THR A 340 16.88 27.64 36.98
C THR A 340 15.89 26.50 37.17
N THR A 341 14.59 26.78 37.01
CA THR A 341 13.53 25.78 37.03
C THR A 341 12.73 25.82 35.74
N LEU A 342 12.07 24.72 35.41
CA LEU A 342 11.15 24.72 34.28
C LEU A 342 9.82 25.46 34.60
N TRP A 343 9.59 26.01 35.81
CA TRP A 343 8.23 26.34 36.30
C TRP A 343 8.12 27.68 37.08
N ASP A 344 8.83 28.73 36.66
CA ASP A 344 8.90 29.95 37.47
C ASP A 344 7.61 30.81 37.45
N GLU A 345 6.66 30.58 36.53
CA GLU A 345 5.39 31.33 36.42
C GLU A 345 4.12 30.43 36.38
N PRO A 346 3.01 30.83 37.03
CA PRO A 346 1.72 30.13 36.93
C PRO A 346 1.22 30.03 35.48
N GLY A 347 0.91 28.81 35.01
CA GLY A 347 0.40 28.55 33.66
C GLY A 347 1.46 28.09 32.65
N GLU A 348 2.75 28.18 32.99
CA GLU A 348 3.84 27.62 32.16
C GLU A 348 4.00 26.10 32.33
N ASP A 349 3.28 25.46 33.26
CA ASP A 349 3.29 24.02 33.51
C ASP A 349 2.14 23.27 32.80
N THR A 350 1.54 23.89 31.79
CA THR A 350 0.41 23.33 31.03
C THR A 350 0.80 22.01 30.35
N VAL A 351 -0.05 20.99 30.54
CA VAL A 351 0.06 19.68 29.89
C VAL A 351 -1.19 19.45 29.07
N LYS A 352 -1.02 18.84 27.90
CA LYS A 352 -2.12 18.43 27.03
C LYS A 352 -2.05 16.94 26.77
N PRO A 353 -3.15 16.18 26.94
CA PRO A 353 -3.23 14.85 26.34
C PRO A 353 -3.07 15.01 24.81
N THR A 354 -2.50 14.00 24.17
CA THR A 354 -2.14 14.08 22.75
C THR A 354 -2.75 12.92 21.99
N ARG A 355 -3.12 13.14 20.74
CA ARG A 355 -3.50 12.06 19.82
C ARG A 355 -2.26 11.30 19.37
N LEU A 356 -2.31 9.96 19.38
CA LEU A 356 -1.24 9.13 18.83
C LEU A 356 -1.62 8.63 17.43
N LEU A 357 -0.74 8.80 16.46
CA LEU A 357 -0.86 8.19 15.13
C LEU A 357 0.38 7.35 14.84
N SER A 358 0.20 6.23 14.15
CA SER A 358 1.34 5.45 13.68
C SER A 358 1.94 6.08 12.42
N ARG A 359 3.27 6.13 12.32
CA ARG A 359 3.95 6.43 11.05
C ARG A 359 3.61 5.35 10.01
N ALA A 360 3.62 5.73 8.73
CA ALA A 360 3.56 4.78 7.63
C ALA A 360 4.75 3.80 7.67
N THR A 361 4.44 2.52 7.88
CA THR A 361 5.37 1.40 7.79
C THR A 361 4.79 0.35 6.84
N PRO A 362 5.62 -0.53 6.24
CA PRO A 362 5.11 -1.59 5.38
C PRO A 362 4.03 -2.45 6.05
N LYS A 363 4.13 -2.71 7.36
CA LYS A 363 3.14 -3.50 8.11
C LYS A 363 1.83 -2.74 8.36
N LEU A 364 1.89 -1.46 8.71
CA LEU A 364 0.69 -0.61 8.80
C LEU A 364 -0.01 -0.52 7.44
N LEU A 365 0.75 -0.28 6.37
CA LEU A 365 0.22 -0.19 5.01
C LEU A 365 -0.44 -1.49 4.58
N ARG A 366 0.15 -2.65 4.90
CA ARG A 366 -0.45 -3.97 4.65
C ARG A 366 -1.75 -4.20 5.43
N LYS A 367 -1.86 -3.69 6.66
CA LYS A 367 -3.10 -3.76 7.45
C LYS A 367 -4.24 -2.97 6.80
N LEU A 368 -3.92 -1.85 6.15
CA LEU A 368 -4.88 -0.98 5.46
C LEU A 368 -5.19 -1.45 4.03
N SER A 369 -4.24 -2.14 3.40
CA SER A 369 -4.30 -2.61 2.02
C SER A 369 -3.96 -4.10 1.99
N PRO A 370 -4.89 -4.98 2.38
CA PRO A 370 -4.62 -6.42 2.46
C PRO A 370 -4.29 -6.98 1.07
N VAL A 371 -3.20 -7.76 1.01
CA VAL A 371 -2.76 -8.46 -0.22
C VAL A 371 -2.59 -9.94 0.06
N THR A 372 -2.77 -10.76 -0.97
CA THR A 372 -2.56 -12.21 -0.91
C THR A 372 -1.08 -12.55 -0.74
N SER A 373 -0.23 -11.95 -1.58
CA SER A 373 1.22 -12.12 -1.53
C SER A 373 1.93 -10.82 -1.14
N ALA A 374 2.80 -10.90 -0.14
CA ALA A 374 3.70 -9.82 0.30
C ALA A 374 5.13 -9.94 -0.25
N ALA A 375 5.34 -10.79 -1.27
CA ALA A 375 6.66 -11.15 -1.79
C ALA A 375 7.53 -9.91 -2.14
N PRO A 376 8.71 -9.74 -1.50
CA PRO A 376 9.61 -8.62 -1.79
C PRO A 376 9.98 -8.55 -3.27
N THR A 377 9.80 -7.37 -3.86
CA THR A 377 9.84 -7.16 -5.31
C THR A 377 10.89 -6.12 -5.71
N ALA A 378 11.78 -6.47 -6.64
CA ALA A 378 12.68 -5.53 -7.30
C ALA A 378 12.05 -4.98 -8.58
N MET A 379 12.29 -3.69 -8.87
CA MET A 379 11.75 -2.99 -10.03
C MET A 379 12.84 -2.76 -11.07
N ILE A 380 12.60 -3.18 -12.31
CA ILE A 380 13.45 -2.82 -13.46
C ILE A 380 12.63 -1.88 -14.37
N GLY A 381 13.05 -0.63 -14.44
CA GLY A 381 12.31 0.49 -15.02
C GLY A 381 11.55 1.30 -13.96
N ALA A 382 11.85 2.59 -13.89
CA ALA A 382 11.16 3.60 -13.08
C ALA A 382 10.46 4.64 -13.98
N GLY A 383 10.01 4.23 -15.17
CA GLY A 383 9.20 5.05 -16.06
C GLY A 383 7.76 5.25 -15.56
N SER A 384 6.85 5.65 -16.46
CA SER A 384 5.44 5.90 -16.10
C SER A 384 4.74 4.68 -15.50
N VAL A 385 4.96 3.48 -16.05
CA VAL A 385 4.39 2.22 -15.53
C VAL A 385 5.09 1.82 -14.24
N GLY A 386 6.42 1.72 -14.27
CA GLY A 386 7.22 1.28 -13.12
C GLY A 386 7.04 2.13 -11.87
N SER A 387 7.02 3.46 -11.99
CA SER A 387 6.82 4.36 -10.85
C SER A 387 5.46 4.21 -10.19
N LYS A 388 4.40 3.96 -10.97
CA LYS A 388 3.06 3.72 -10.44
C LYS A 388 2.94 2.34 -9.82
N ALA A 389 3.42 1.30 -10.51
CA ALA A 389 3.46 -0.05 -9.98
C ALA A 389 4.22 -0.10 -8.64
N ALA A 390 5.41 0.51 -8.56
CA ALA A 390 6.18 0.60 -7.32
C ALA A 390 5.41 1.28 -6.17
N LEU A 391 4.69 2.39 -6.44
CA LEU A 391 3.87 3.04 -5.42
C LEU A 391 2.66 2.20 -5.00
N HIS A 392 2.03 1.48 -5.93
CA HIS A 392 0.95 0.54 -5.61
C HIS A 392 1.46 -0.60 -4.71
N LEU A 393 2.59 -1.22 -5.07
CA LEU A 393 3.25 -2.24 -4.26
C LEU A 393 3.61 -1.70 -2.86
N ALA A 394 4.23 -0.52 -2.79
CA ALA A 394 4.65 0.06 -1.52
C ALA A 394 3.47 0.42 -0.61
N ARG A 395 2.38 0.97 -1.16
CA ARG A 395 1.13 1.28 -0.43
C ARG A 395 0.35 0.04 -0.01
N ALA A 396 0.57 -1.09 -0.69
CA ALA A 396 0.12 -2.42 -0.28
C ALA A 396 1.01 -3.06 0.80
N GLY A 397 2.06 -2.34 1.24
CA GLY A 397 3.05 -2.85 2.18
C GLY A 397 4.01 -3.89 1.58
N VAL A 398 3.96 -4.16 0.28
CA VAL A 398 4.93 -5.05 -0.38
C VAL A 398 6.31 -4.37 -0.36
N PRO A 399 7.36 -5.03 0.17
CA PRO A 399 8.69 -4.45 0.18
C PRO A 399 9.22 -4.29 -1.25
N VAL A 400 9.56 -3.06 -1.63
CA VAL A 400 10.35 -2.79 -2.83
C VAL A 400 11.82 -2.92 -2.45
N THR A 401 12.52 -3.91 -2.99
CA THR A 401 13.90 -4.23 -2.57
C THR A 401 14.95 -3.43 -3.34
N ALA A 402 14.71 -3.21 -4.62
CA ALA A 402 15.58 -2.43 -5.50
C ALA A 402 14.78 -1.71 -6.59
N ILE A 403 15.33 -0.62 -7.11
CA ILE A 403 14.80 0.12 -8.25
C ILE A 403 15.94 0.40 -9.23
N THR A 404 15.76 -0.02 -10.48
CA THR A 404 16.73 0.17 -11.56
C THR A 404 16.16 1.05 -12.67
N ASP A 405 16.85 2.12 -13.05
CA ASP A 405 16.55 2.93 -14.25
C ASP A 405 17.79 3.71 -14.67
N THR A 406 18.05 3.83 -15.97
CA THR A 406 19.23 4.52 -16.52
C THR A 406 18.98 6.00 -16.84
N LEU A 407 17.74 6.48 -16.69
CA LEU A 407 17.34 7.80 -17.13
C LEU A 407 17.09 8.75 -15.96
N VAL A 408 17.38 10.03 -16.22
CA VAL A 408 17.07 11.15 -15.33
C VAL A 408 15.59 11.51 -15.43
N LEU A 409 14.99 11.94 -14.31
CA LEU A 409 13.62 12.43 -14.26
C LEU A 409 13.55 13.85 -14.84
N MET A 410 12.95 13.99 -16.03
CA MET A 410 12.89 15.25 -16.78
C MET A 410 11.47 15.87 -16.74
N PRO A 411 11.32 17.19 -16.98
CA PRO A 411 10.02 17.87 -16.89
C PRO A 411 8.88 17.24 -17.70
N HIS A 412 9.16 16.72 -18.89
CA HIS A 412 8.14 16.05 -19.71
C HIS A 412 7.65 14.73 -19.10
N ASN A 413 8.43 14.10 -18.22
CA ASN A 413 7.98 12.91 -17.50
C ASN A 413 6.85 13.24 -16.53
N MET A 414 6.75 14.48 -16.03
CA MET A 414 5.71 14.90 -15.07
C MET A 414 4.29 14.70 -15.59
N ALA A 415 4.11 14.62 -16.92
CA ALA A 415 2.80 14.34 -17.51
C ALA A 415 2.25 12.94 -17.17
N ARG A 416 3.13 11.96 -16.90
CA ARG A 416 2.74 10.54 -16.71
C ARG A 416 3.59 9.75 -15.71
N HIS A 417 4.64 10.31 -15.15
CA HIS A 417 5.38 9.70 -14.05
C HIS A 417 4.57 9.83 -12.76
N ALA A 418 4.71 8.89 -11.83
CA ALA A 418 3.92 8.97 -10.59
C ALA A 418 4.33 10.12 -9.67
N LEU A 419 5.60 10.54 -9.79
CA LEU A 419 6.15 11.67 -9.04
C LEU A 419 5.99 12.98 -9.80
N VAL A 420 5.74 14.04 -9.04
CA VAL A 420 5.84 15.43 -9.49
C VAL A 420 7.02 16.07 -8.76
N ARG A 421 7.99 16.59 -9.51
CA ARG A 421 9.26 17.15 -9.00
C ARG A 421 9.60 18.49 -9.66
N PRO A 422 10.41 19.33 -9.00
CA PRO A 422 11.02 20.49 -9.62
C PRO A 422 11.87 20.13 -10.86
N SER A 423 12.17 21.11 -11.72
CA SER A 423 12.79 20.88 -13.04
C SER A 423 14.24 20.37 -13.02
N LEU A 424 14.92 20.37 -11.87
CA LEU A 424 16.28 19.84 -11.74
C LEU A 424 16.19 18.33 -11.56
N GLY A 425 16.66 17.58 -12.56
CA GLY A 425 16.49 16.13 -12.61
C GLY A 425 17.57 15.38 -11.84
N SER A 426 17.13 14.47 -10.97
CA SER A 426 17.92 13.38 -10.41
C SER A 426 17.56 12.06 -11.13
N GLY A 427 18.24 10.95 -10.84
CA GLY A 427 17.90 9.66 -11.43
C GLY A 427 16.45 9.26 -11.10
N LYS A 428 15.69 8.71 -12.07
CA LYS A 428 14.31 8.27 -11.82
C LYS A 428 14.22 7.25 -10.68
N ALA A 429 15.18 6.33 -10.63
CA ALA A 429 15.28 5.33 -9.58
C ALA A 429 15.54 5.96 -8.19
N GLU A 430 16.42 6.96 -8.11
CA GLU A 430 16.73 7.69 -6.87
C GLU A 430 15.54 8.49 -6.34
N GLU A 431 14.84 9.20 -7.23
CA GLU A 431 13.66 10.01 -6.86
C GLU A 431 12.52 9.12 -6.37
N LEU A 432 12.31 7.98 -7.03
CA LEU A 432 11.30 7.01 -6.61
C LEU A 432 11.67 6.37 -5.28
N ALA A 433 12.93 5.94 -5.10
CA ALA A 433 13.42 5.44 -3.82
C ALA A 433 13.24 6.47 -2.69
N THR A 434 13.48 7.75 -2.98
CA THR A 434 13.27 8.85 -2.03
C THR A 434 11.80 9.02 -1.65
N GLU A 435 10.87 8.88 -2.60
CA GLU A 435 9.44 8.89 -2.30
C GLU A 435 9.04 7.68 -1.42
N LEU A 436 9.58 6.49 -1.72
CA LEU A 436 9.25 5.27 -0.97
C LEU A 436 9.75 5.32 0.49
N LYS A 437 10.77 6.13 0.81
CA LYS A 437 11.21 6.37 2.20
C LYS A 437 10.11 6.93 3.08
N VAL A 438 9.22 7.76 2.53
CA VAL A 438 8.07 8.33 3.26
C VAL A 438 7.05 7.24 3.63
N LEU A 439 7.05 6.11 2.92
CA LEU A 439 6.24 4.92 3.19
C LEU A 439 6.98 3.89 4.07
N GLY A 440 8.13 4.26 4.65
CA GLY A 440 8.94 3.40 5.50
C GLY A 440 9.75 2.36 4.72
N GLN A 441 10.09 2.61 3.46
CA GLN A 441 10.87 1.69 2.62
C GLN A 441 12.15 2.32 2.09
N THR A 442 13.25 1.57 2.10
CA THR A 442 14.57 2.03 1.63
C THR A 442 15.11 1.06 0.57
N PRO A 443 14.56 1.05 -0.65
CA PRO A 443 15.06 0.18 -1.71
C PRO A 443 16.50 0.55 -2.09
N ALA A 444 17.27 -0.45 -2.53
CA ALA A 444 18.53 -0.22 -3.23
C ALA A 444 18.26 0.51 -4.56
N VAL A 445 19.22 1.33 -5.01
CA VAL A 445 19.12 2.07 -6.26
C VAL A 445 20.22 1.63 -7.21
N CYS A 446 19.84 1.26 -8.43
CA CYS A 446 20.74 0.94 -9.52
C CYS A 446 20.55 1.95 -10.66
N PHE A 447 21.51 2.83 -10.86
CA PHE A 447 21.53 3.79 -11.97
C PHE A 447 22.41 3.29 -13.12
N GLU A 448 22.25 2.01 -13.48
CA GLU A 448 23.04 1.33 -14.51
C GLU A 448 22.16 0.48 -15.43
N ASP A 449 22.72 0.07 -16.58
CA ASP A 449 21.98 -0.72 -17.56
C ASP A 449 21.73 -2.15 -17.06
N ALA A 450 20.46 -2.53 -16.98
CA ALA A 450 20.06 -3.84 -16.45
C ALA A 450 20.61 -5.02 -17.29
N VAL A 451 20.79 -4.87 -18.60
CA VAL A 451 21.34 -5.94 -19.45
C VAL A 451 22.82 -6.17 -19.13
N GLU A 452 23.58 -5.11 -18.89
CA GLU A 452 24.98 -5.22 -18.45
C GLU A 452 25.09 -5.80 -17.04
N GLN A 453 24.25 -5.36 -16.09
CA GLN A 453 24.25 -5.88 -14.72
C GLN A 453 23.93 -7.38 -14.64
N LEU A 454 23.06 -7.89 -15.53
CA LEU A 454 22.73 -9.33 -15.58
C LEU A 454 23.93 -10.23 -15.93
N ARG A 455 25.04 -9.67 -16.45
CA ARG A 455 26.21 -10.45 -16.89
C ARG A 455 27.15 -10.86 -15.75
N SER A 456 27.07 -10.21 -14.58
CA SER A 456 27.96 -10.46 -13.44
C SER A 456 27.16 -10.88 -12.19
N ALA A 457 27.81 -11.55 -11.23
CA ALA A 457 27.17 -11.88 -9.96
C ALA A 457 26.81 -10.62 -9.16
N ASP A 458 27.74 -9.69 -9.04
CA ASP A 458 27.54 -8.43 -8.29
C ASP A 458 26.45 -7.56 -8.92
N GLY A 459 26.40 -7.49 -10.25
CA GLY A 459 25.36 -6.73 -10.94
C GLY A 459 23.97 -7.33 -10.76
N ARG A 460 23.86 -8.65 -10.77
CA ARG A 460 22.61 -9.36 -10.43
C ARG A 460 22.15 -9.10 -9.01
N GLN A 461 23.06 -9.07 -8.04
CA GLN A 461 22.75 -8.71 -6.66
C GLN A 461 22.31 -7.23 -6.52
N THR A 462 22.85 -6.35 -7.36
CA THR A 462 22.45 -4.95 -7.43
C THR A 462 21.04 -4.78 -7.99
N LEU A 463 20.67 -5.57 -9.01
CA LEU A 463 19.32 -5.58 -9.58
C LEU A 463 18.28 -6.21 -8.65
N ALA A 464 18.66 -7.28 -7.94
CA ALA A 464 17.81 -8.02 -7.02
C ALA A 464 18.64 -8.46 -5.80
N PRO A 465 18.57 -7.71 -4.68
CA PRO A 465 19.20 -8.09 -3.43
C PRO A 465 18.72 -9.45 -2.91
N GLU A 466 19.46 -10.08 -1.98
CA GLU A 466 19.23 -11.46 -1.53
C GLU A 466 17.81 -11.77 -1.03
N ASN A 467 17.12 -10.78 -0.44
CA ASN A 467 15.75 -10.93 0.06
C ASN A 467 14.67 -10.75 -1.03
N THR A 468 15.05 -10.59 -2.29
CA THR A 468 14.12 -10.39 -3.41
C THR A 468 13.53 -11.72 -3.85
N GLU A 469 12.21 -11.81 -3.87
CA GLU A 469 11.48 -12.99 -4.34
C GLU A 469 10.93 -12.81 -5.77
N ARG A 470 10.63 -11.56 -6.16
CA ARG A 470 10.09 -11.23 -7.48
C ARG A 470 10.85 -10.08 -8.13
N VAL A 471 10.87 -10.08 -9.46
CA VAL A 471 11.37 -8.96 -10.28
C VAL A 471 10.24 -8.52 -11.20
N LEU A 472 9.95 -7.22 -11.23
CA LEU A 472 8.96 -6.63 -12.11
C LEU A 472 9.65 -5.71 -13.13
N ASN A 473 9.75 -6.18 -14.37
CA ASN A 473 10.20 -5.39 -15.51
C ASN A 473 9.05 -4.50 -16.03
N SER A 474 9.34 -3.23 -16.23
CA SER A 474 8.40 -2.24 -16.79
C SER A 474 9.07 -1.31 -17.82
N THR A 475 10.25 -1.72 -18.33
CA THR A 475 11.04 -0.93 -19.28
C THR A 475 10.44 -0.88 -20.69
N ALA A 476 9.55 -1.81 -21.01
CA ALA A 476 9.09 -2.11 -22.37
C ALA A 476 10.23 -2.41 -23.37
N SER A 477 11.46 -2.65 -22.90
CA SER A 477 12.63 -2.91 -23.73
C SER A 477 12.69 -4.38 -24.13
N LEU A 478 12.77 -4.64 -25.44
CA LEU A 478 13.01 -5.99 -25.96
C LEU A 478 14.33 -6.57 -25.45
N LEU A 479 15.38 -5.75 -25.36
CA LEU A 479 16.71 -6.20 -24.91
C LEU A 479 16.67 -6.65 -23.45
N VAL A 480 15.99 -5.89 -22.59
CA VAL A 480 15.83 -6.24 -21.18
C VAL A 480 15.00 -7.52 -21.03
N ARG A 481 13.88 -7.64 -21.77
CA ARG A 481 13.06 -8.86 -21.76
C ARG A 481 13.85 -10.10 -22.17
N GLU A 482 14.60 -10.01 -23.26
CA GLU A 482 15.40 -11.14 -23.75
C GLU A 482 16.53 -11.49 -22.78
N ALA A 483 17.25 -10.50 -22.23
CA ALA A 483 18.29 -10.74 -21.23
C ALA A 483 17.74 -11.44 -19.97
N LEU A 484 16.57 -10.98 -19.49
CA LEU A 484 15.85 -11.61 -18.37
C LEU A 484 15.31 -13.01 -18.73
N SER A 485 15.03 -13.28 -20.00
CA SER A 485 14.55 -14.61 -20.45
C SER A 485 15.65 -15.66 -20.54
N ILE A 486 16.93 -15.24 -20.65
CA ILE A 486 18.07 -16.15 -20.82
C ILE A 486 19.00 -16.24 -19.61
N VAL A 487 18.83 -15.37 -18.62
CA VAL A 487 19.62 -15.46 -17.38
C VAL A 487 19.26 -16.78 -16.66
N PRO A 488 20.23 -17.63 -16.27
CA PRO A 488 19.92 -18.90 -15.61
C PRO A 488 19.16 -18.69 -14.28
N LYS A 489 18.24 -19.61 -13.95
CA LYS A 489 17.46 -19.54 -12.69
C LYS A 489 18.37 -19.51 -11.47
N ASP A 490 19.29 -20.48 -11.37
CA ASP A 490 20.20 -20.61 -10.23
C ASP A 490 21.07 -19.37 -10.00
N ALA A 491 21.28 -18.60 -11.07
CA ALA A 491 22.17 -17.45 -11.07
C ALA A 491 21.43 -16.12 -10.89
N PHE A 492 20.09 -16.11 -11.01
CA PHE A 492 19.23 -14.96 -10.71
C PHE A 492 17.86 -15.43 -10.17
N PRO A 493 17.79 -16.02 -8.97
CA PRO A 493 16.63 -16.81 -8.50
C PRO A 493 15.23 -16.17 -8.52
N PRO A 494 15.04 -14.84 -8.35
CA PRO A 494 13.71 -14.25 -8.26
C PRO A 494 12.82 -14.56 -9.46
N ARG A 495 11.50 -14.69 -9.22
CA ARG A 495 10.53 -14.91 -10.28
C ARG A 495 10.27 -13.63 -11.07
N ILE A 496 10.45 -13.68 -12.38
CA ILE A 496 10.39 -12.50 -13.24
C ILE A 496 8.99 -12.32 -13.82
N SER A 497 8.48 -11.09 -13.73
CA SER A 497 7.27 -10.62 -14.39
C SER A 497 7.54 -9.37 -15.21
N GLU A 498 6.68 -9.09 -16.18
CA GLU A 498 6.75 -7.88 -16.99
C GLU A 498 5.39 -7.24 -17.18
N ILE A 499 5.29 -5.93 -16.98
CA ILE A 499 4.14 -5.12 -17.37
C ILE A 499 4.55 -4.18 -18.50
N ALA A 500 3.77 -4.17 -19.58
CA ALA A 500 3.89 -3.15 -20.61
C ALA A 500 2.52 -2.71 -21.13
N LEU A 501 2.45 -1.44 -21.54
CA LEU A 501 1.28 -0.85 -22.18
C LEU A 501 1.51 -0.74 -23.69
N PHE A 502 0.43 -0.84 -24.45
CA PHE A 502 0.39 -0.67 -25.90
C PHE A 502 -0.91 0.04 -26.30
N GLY A 503 -1.12 0.28 -27.60
CA GLY A 503 -2.40 0.82 -28.07
C GLY A 503 -2.71 2.22 -27.52
N ARG A 504 -1.71 3.09 -27.32
CA ARG A 504 -1.87 4.38 -26.61
C ARG A 504 -2.51 4.25 -25.21
N GLY A 505 -2.14 3.19 -24.50
CA GLY A 505 -2.65 2.88 -23.16
C GLY A 505 -4.04 2.25 -23.14
N ASP A 506 -4.66 1.99 -24.31
CA ASP A 506 -5.92 1.24 -24.39
C ASP A 506 -5.69 -0.27 -24.27
N GLY A 507 -4.45 -0.74 -24.23
CA GLY A 507 -4.11 -2.11 -23.88
C GLY A 507 -2.86 -2.23 -23.01
N ALA A 508 -2.77 -3.35 -22.29
CA ALA A 508 -1.59 -3.75 -21.55
C ALA A 508 -1.50 -5.26 -21.43
N PHE A 509 -0.32 -5.74 -21.06
CA PHE A 509 -0.14 -7.11 -20.64
C PHE A 509 0.65 -7.19 -19.33
N LEU A 510 0.44 -8.29 -18.61
CA LEU A 510 1.30 -8.77 -17.53
C LEU A 510 1.80 -10.17 -17.94
N LEU A 511 3.10 -10.35 -18.05
CA LEU A 511 3.75 -11.66 -18.24
C LEU A 511 4.34 -12.11 -16.91
N GLN A 512 4.25 -13.40 -16.60
CA GLN A 512 4.90 -14.00 -15.44
C GLN A 512 5.46 -15.38 -15.82
N GLU A 513 6.77 -15.52 -15.77
CA GLU A 513 7.47 -16.75 -16.18
C GLU A 513 7.08 -17.97 -15.32
N GLY A 514 7.28 -19.19 -15.81
CA GLY A 514 7.08 -20.40 -15.00
C GLY A 514 8.22 -20.66 -14.00
N THR A 515 8.05 -21.58 -13.05
CA THR A 515 9.00 -21.79 -11.93
C THR A 515 10.41 -22.19 -12.35
N ALA A 516 10.59 -22.82 -13.51
CA ALA A 516 11.91 -23.15 -14.07
C ALA A 516 12.39 -22.12 -15.11
N ARG A 517 11.83 -20.90 -15.09
CA ARG A 517 11.82 -19.97 -16.22
C ARG A 517 11.26 -20.59 -17.49
N ASN A 518 10.28 -21.48 -17.35
CA ASN A 518 9.64 -22.14 -18.47
C ASN A 518 8.13 -22.17 -18.27
N PRO A 519 7.34 -21.42 -19.07
CA PRO A 519 7.77 -20.55 -20.17
C PRO A 519 8.55 -19.30 -19.69
N THR A 520 9.41 -18.76 -20.55
CA THR A 520 10.10 -17.48 -20.35
C THR A 520 9.18 -16.29 -20.67
N LEU A 521 9.59 -15.05 -20.36
CA LEU A 521 8.86 -13.86 -20.80
C LEU A 521 8.76 -13.76 -22.34
N ALA A 522 9.84 -14.13 -23.05
CA ALA A 522 9.85 -14.14 -24.50
C ALA A 522 8.88 -15.18 -25.09
N ASP A 523 8.78 -16.37 -24.48
CA ASP A 523 7.82 -17.40 -24.88
C ASP A 523 6.37 -16.88 -24.70
N LEU A 524 6.07 -16.29 -23.54
CA LEU A 524 4.75 -15.77 -23.21
C LEU A 524 4.31 -14.64 -24.15
N LEU A 525 5.21 -13.74 -24.52
CA LEU A 525 4.90 -12.70 -25.51
C LEU A 525 4.63 -13.30 -26.90
N THR A 526 5.39 -14.33 -27.29
CA THR A 526 5.22 -15.03 -28.57
C THR A 526 3.87 -15.77 -28.60
N GLU A 527 3.45 -16.36 -27.48
CA GLU A 527 2.12 -16.95 -27.29
C GLU A 527 0.99 -15.93 -27.45
N ILE A 528 1.13 -14.73 -26.89
CA ILE A 528 0.17 -13.64 -27.09
C ILE A 528 0.04 -13.32 -28.59
N SER A 529 1.15 -13.21 -29.32
CA SER A 529 1.12 -12.95 -30.77
C SER A 529 0.42 -14.04 -31.59
N ALA A 530 0.34 -15.28 -31.06
CA ALA A 530 -0.40 -16.36 -31.70
C ALA A 530 -1.89 -16.38 -31.35
N HIS A 531 -2.23 -16.03 -30.11
CA HIS A 531 -3.56 -16.26 -29.55
C HIS A 531 -4.33 -14.98 -29.20
N ALA A 532 -3.79 -13.80 -29.52
CA ALA A 532 -4.49 -12.53 -29.35
C ALA A 532 -5.84 -12.52 -30.08
N THR A 533 -6.89 -12.03 -29.43
CA THR A 533 -8.22 -11.84 -30.03
C THR A 533 -8.19 -10.72 -31.07
N THR A 534 -9.25 -10.58 -31.88
CA THR A 534 -9.31 -9.48 -32.87
C THR A 534 -9.18 -8.10 -32.21
N ALA A 535 -9.81 -7.87 -31.06
CA ALA A 535 -9.71 -6.60 -30.33
C ALA A 535 -8.28 -6.32 -29.85
N GLU A 536 -7.63 -7.32 -29.25
CA GLU A 536 -6.25 -7.21 -28.77
C GLU A 536 -5.27 -6.99 -29.92
N ARG A 537 -5.42 -7.71 -31.03
CA ARG A 537 -4.59 -7.54 -32.23
C ARG A 537 -4.66 -6.12 -32.79
N ASN A 538 -5.86 -5.53 -32.85
CA ASN A 538 -6.05 -4.17 -33.34
C ASN A 538 -5.34 -3.12 -32.45
N LEU A 539 -5.09 -3.44 -31.18
CA LEU A 539 -4.36 -2.56 -30.26
C LEU A 539 -2.85 -2.85 -30.25
N LEU A 540 -2.47 -4.13 -30.27
CA LEU A 540 -1.07 -4.59 -30.27
C LEU A 540 -0.33 -4.23 -31.56
N PHE A 541 -1.02 -4.32 -32.70
CA PHE A 541 -0.36 -4.40 -34.01
C PHE A 541 -0.78 -3.30 -35.00
N ASN A 542 -1.67 -2.37 -34.62
CA ASN A 542 -2.02 -1.26 -35.49
C ASN A 542 -0.86 -0.24 -35.54
N PRO A 543 -0.26 0.02 -36.73
CA PRO A 543 0.81 1.01 -36.88
C PRO A 543 0.42 2.42 -36.40
N GLU A 544 -0.85 2.80 -36.52
CA GLU A 544 -1.36 4.11 -36.07
C GLU A 544 -1.31 4.27 -34.53
N HIS A 545 -1.25 3.16 -33.81
CA HIS A 545 -1.18 3.12 -32.35
C HIS A 545 0.24 2.96 -31.80
N GLY A 546 1.27 2.94 -32.66
CA GLY A 546 2.68 2.85 -32.28
C GLY A 546 3.22 4.10 -31.58
N LEU A 547 4.51 4.06 -31.22
CA LEU A 547 5.22 5.22 -30.67
C LEU A 547 5.17 6.38 -31.66
N THR A 548 4.79 7.57 -31.17
CA THR A 548 4.79 8.81 -31.96
C THR A 548 5.86 9.72 -31.40
N GLU A 549 6.59 10.45 -32.24
CA GLU A 549 7.50 11.49 -31.76
C GLU A 549 6.67 12.68 -31.25
N VAL A 550 6.73 12.94 -29.95
CA VAL A 550 6.10 14.11 -29.33
C VAL A 550 7.18 15.16 -29.12
N GLN A 551 7.00 16.33 -29.73
CA GLN A 551 7.89 17.48 -29.53
C GLN A 551 7.69 18.02 -28.11
N ILE A 552 8.77 17.96 -27.31
CA ILE A 552 8.80 18.40 -25.91
C ILE A 552 9.39 19.81 -25.79
N GLY A 553 10.30 20.17 -26.71
CA GLY A 553 10.93 21.48 -26.80
C GLY A 553 11.42 21.74 -28.22
N GLN A 554 12.03 22.91 -28.44
CA GLN A 554 12.61 23.26 -29.74
C GLN A 554 13.78 22.29 -30.04
N GLY A 555 13.59 21.39 -31.02
CA GLY A 555 14.60 20.41 -31.44
C GLY A 555 14.73 19.16 -30.55
N CYS A 556 13.77 18.90 -29.64
CA CYS A 556 13.81 17.73 -28.75
C CYS A 556 12.48 16.95 -28.83
N GLY A 557 12.50 15.82 -29.53
CA GLY A 557 11.41 14.86 -29.61
C GLY A 557 11.63 13.66 -28.67
N SER A 558 10.55 13.15 -28.07
CA SER A 558 10.56 11.85 -27.39
C SER A 558 9.60 10.91 -28.10
N LEU A 559 10.07 9.70 -28.40
CA LEU A 559 9.22 8.61 -28.88
C LEU A 559 8.35 8.11 -27.72
N THR A 560 7.08 8.49 -27.73
CA THR A 560 6.11 8.05 -26.73
C THR A 560 4.73 7.92 -27.35
N MET A 561 3.87 7.10 -26.77
CA MET A 561 2.45 7.11 -27.13
C MET A 561 1.75 8.27 -26.39
N PRO A 562 1.06 9.18 -27.09
CA PRO A 562 0.21 10.17 -26.44
C PRO A 562 -0.98 9.48 -25.77
N MET A 563 -1.12 9.68 -24.45
CA MET A 563 -2.24 9.17 -23.66
C MET A 563 -2.40 10.01 -22.38
N THR A 564 -3.58 9.95 -21.76
CA THR A 564 -3.81 10.58 -20.46
C THR A 564 -3.15 9.77 -19.33
N ASP A 565 -2.76 10.46 -18.26
CA ASP A 565 -2.27 9.78 -17.06
C ASP A 565 -3.35 8.87 -16.44
N ALA A 566 -4.61 9.30 -16.44
CA ALA A 566 -5.72 8.49 -15.92
C ALA A 566 -5.84 7.12 -16.61
N ARG A 567 -5.70 7.06 -17.93
CA ARG A 567 -5.73 5.81 -18.70
C ARG A 567 -4.53 4.93 -18.34
N LEU A 568 -3.34 5.53 -18.31
CA LEU A 568 -2.10 4.82 -17.94
C LEU A 568 -2.20 4.26 -16.52
N SER A 569 -2.70 5.06 -15.58
CA SER A 569 -2.92 4.71 -14.18
C SER A 569 -3.90 3.57 -14.02
N ALA A 570 -5.08 3.64 -14.65
CA ALA A 570 -6.10 2.60 -14.57
C ALA A 570 -5.56 1.25 -15.08
N MET A 571 -4.88 1.25 -16.23
CA MET A 571 -4.33 0.04 -16.82
C MET A 571 -3.16 -0.53 -15.99
N THR A 572 -2.27 0.33 -15.48
CA THR A 572 -1.15 -0.08 -14.63
C THR A 572 -1.62 -0.62 -13.28
N ALA A 573 -2.64 0.01 -12.68
CA ALA A 573 -3.24 -0.44 -11.42
C ALA A 573 -3.85 -1.84 -11.59
N ALA A 574 -4.63 -2.06 -12.65
CA ALA A 574 -5.22 -3.38 -12.93
C ALA A 574 -4.16 -4.47 -13.17
N ALA A 575 -3.10 -4.16 -13.93
CA ALA A 575 -1.98 -5.09 -14.11
C ALA A 575 -1.27 -5.41 -12.78
N THR A 576 -1.09 -4.40 -11.92
CA THR A 576 -0.45 -4.56 -10.61
C THR A 576 -1.32 -5.36 -9.64
N GLU A 577 -2.63 -5.19 -9.68
CA GLU A 577 -3.60 -5.98 -8.91
C GLU A 577 -3.51 -7.46 -9.28
N ILE A 578 -3.47 -7.77 -10.58
CA ILE A 578 -3.30 -9.16 -11.06
C ILE A 578 -1.95 -9.73 -10.61
N PHE A 579 -0.90 -8.90 -10.60
CA PHE A 579 0.42 -9.30 -10.10
C PHE A 579 0.40 -9.61 -8.59
N LEU A 580 -0.28 -8.79 -7.78
CA LEU A 580 -0.43 -8.96 -6.33
C LEU A 580 -1.28 -10.18 -5.95
N GLY A 581 -2.28 -10.50 -6.76
CA GLY A 581 -3.15 -11.67 -6.57
C GLY A 581 -2.52 -13.01 -6.95
N ARG A 582 -1.22 -13.05 -7.30
CA ARG A 582 -0.51 -14.28 -7.72
C ARG A 582 0.66 -14.58 -6.83
N GLU A 583 0.73 -15.84 -6.39
CA GLU A 583 1.84 -16.36 -5.60
C GLU A 583 3.08 -16.63 -6.47
N PRO A 584 4.30 -16.37 -5.94
CA PRO A 584 5.55 -16.70 -6.63
C PRO A 584 5.69 -18.19 -6.96
N GLU A 585 5.09 -19.07 -6.17
CA GLU A 585 5.29 -20.53 -6.24
C GLU A 585 4.47 -21.23 -7.33
N GLN A 586 3.54 -20.54 -8.00
CA GLN A 586 2.70 -21.16 -9.04
C GLN A 586 3.54 -21.75 -10.18
N SER A 587 3.41 -23.06 -10.44
CA SER A 587 4.33 -23.84 -11.30
C SER A 587 4.35 -23.40 -12.76
N SER A 588 3.19 -23.07 -13.32
CA SER A 588 3.02 -22.65 -14.72
C SER A 588 3.37 -21.19 -14.94
N GLY A 589 3.71 -20.85 -16.18
CA GLY A 589 3.79 -19.47 -16.61
C GLY A 589 2.41 -18.94 -16.98
N THR A 590 2.26 -17.64 -16.97
CA THR A 590 0.96 -17.01 -17.18
C THR A 590 1.14 -15.69 -17.91
N TYR A 591 0.18 -15.37 -18.78
CA TYR A 591 0.03 -14.01 -19.28
C TYR A 591 -1.39 -13.50 -19.00
N ALA A 592 -1.50 -12.23 -18.66
CA ALA A 592 -2.75 -11.51 -18.65
C ALA A 592 -2.70 -10.41 -19.70
N ILE A 593 -3.79 -10.23 -20.44
CA ILE A 593 -3.92 -9.15 -21.43
C ILE A 593 -5.18 -8.36 -21.13
N GLY A 594 -4.99 -7.06 -21.02
CA GLY A 594 -6.00 -6.07 -20.72
C GLY A 594 -6.27 -5.18 -21.92
N HIS A 595 -7.53 -4.83 -22.16
CA HIS A 595 -7.88 -3.82 -23.14
C HIS A 595 -9.09 -3.00 -22.70
N ARG A 596 -9.25 -1.85 -23.34
CA ARG A 596 -10.38 -0.93 -23.17
C ARG A 596 -11.16 -0.83 -24.47
N LEU A 597 -12.48 -0.84 -24.38
CA LEU A 597 -13.33 -0.59 -25.54
C LEU A 597 -13.35 0.92 -25.85
N ALA A 598 -13.51 1.26 -27.13
CA ALA A 598 -13.56 2.67 -27.54
C ALA A 598 -14.71 3.40 -26.83
N GLY A 599 -14.42 4.49 -26.14
CA GLY A 599 -15.39 5.28 -25.38
C GLY A 599 -15.73 4.75 -23.98
N ASP A 600 -15.25 3.56 -23.61
CA ASP A 600 -15.48 2.96 -22.29
C ASP A 600 -14.28 3.26 -21.37
N PRO A 601 -14.45 3.76 -20.13
CA PRO A 601 -13.34 3.86 -19.16
C PRO A 601 -12.93 2.51 -18.55
N THR A 602 -13.75 1.46 -18.68
CA THR A 602 -13.55 0.15 -18.06
C THR A 602 -12.44 -0.64 -18.74
N THR A 603 -11.59 -1.30 -17.95
CA THR A 603 -10.57 -2.21 -18.48
C THR A 603 -11.04 -3.66 -18.37
N HIS A 604 -10.93 -4.43 -19.46
CA HIS A 604 -11.27 -5.84 -19.52
C HIS A 604 -9.99 -6.67 -19.57
N TRP A 605 -9.84 -7.59 -18.61
CA TRP A 605 -8.66 -8.45 -18.50
C TRP A 605 -9.04 -9.91 -18.63
N ARG A 606 -8.20 -10.67 -19.33
CA ARG A 606 -8.22 -12.13 -19.28
C ARG A 606 -6.83 -12.66 -18.95
N ALA A 607 -6.78 -13.72 -18.17
CA ALA A 607 -5.57 -14.42 -17.78
C ALA A 607 -5.55 -15.81 -18.43
N ILE A 608 -4.40 -16.20 -18.97
CA ILE A 608 -4.17 -17.53 -19.56
C ILE A 608 -2.95 -18.16 -18.90
N GLU A 609 -3.11 -19.42 -18.53
CA GLU A 609 -2.05 -20.28 -18.06
C GLU A 609 -1.37 -20.97 -19.24
N VAL A 610 -0.04 -21.01 -19.21
CA VAL A 610 0.80 -21.57 -20.27
C VAL A 610 1.73 -22.58 -19.61
N GLY A 611 1.59 -23.84 -20.02
CA GLY A 611 2.47 -24.92 -19.58
C GLY A 611 3.91 -24.75 -20.08
N PRO A 612 4.85 -25.54 -19.55
CA PRO A 612 6.25 -25.47 -19.95
C PRO A 612 6.41 -25.84 -21.43
N PHE A 613 7.26 -25.10 -22.12
CA PHE A 613 7.66 -25.37 -23.50
C PHE A 613 8.59 -26.58 -23.55
N ILE A 614 8.48 -27.35 -24.64
CA ILE A 614 9.40 -28.46 -24.92
C ILE A 614 10.67 -27.89 -25.53
N GLU A 615 11.79 -28.13 -24.87
CA GLU A 615 13.11 -27.65 -25.27
C GLU A 615 13.83 -28.75 -26.05
N VAL A 616 14.21 -28.46 -27.30
CA VAL A 616 14.86 -29.41 -28.21
C VAL A 616 16.18 -28.80 -28.69
N PRO A 617 17.35 -29.36 -28.33
CA PRO A 617 18.64 -28.92 -28.84
C PRO A 617 18.70 -29.00 -30.37
N VAL A 618 19.31 -28.00 -31.00
CA VAL A 618 19.46 -27.95 -32.46
C VAL A 618 20.79 -28.55 -32.90
N GLU A 619 20.73 -29.62 -33.68
CA GLU A 619 21.88 -30.14 -34.41
C GLU A 619 22.30 -29.16 -35.51
N GLY A 620 23.62 -28.96 -35.67
CA GLY A 620 24.20 -28.10 -36.71
C GLY A 620 24.38 -26.63 -36.29
N ARG A 621 23.86 -26.19 -35.15
CA ARG A 621 24.07 -24.83 -34.64
C ARG A 621 24.29 -24.81 -33.13
N ASN A 622 25.55 -24.61 -32.70
CA ASN A 622 25.94 -24.77 -31.30
C ASN A 622 25.21 -23.78 -30.36
N GLY A 623 24.66 -24.32 -29.27
CA GLY A 623 23.92 -23.58 -28.25
C GLY A 623 22.54 -23.08 -28.67
N TRP A 624 22.05 -23.49 -29.85
CA TRP A 624 20.69 -23.19 -30.26
C TRP A 624 19.69 -24.25 -29.81
N GLN A 625 18.47 -23.80 -29.55
CA GLN A 625 17.36 -24.66 -29.19
C GLN A 625 16.07 -24.28 -29.93
N VAL A 626 15.21 -25.27 -30.16
CA VAL A 626 13.80 -25.07 -30.46
C VAL A 626 13.01 -25.13 -29.17
N ARG A 627 12.08 -24.21 -28.97
CA ARG A 627 11.11 -24.22 -27.88
C ARG A 627 9.72 -24.39 -28.48
N LEU A 628 9.06 -25.51 -28.23
CA LEU A 628 7.72 -25.79 -28.74
C LEU A 628 6.68 -25.50 -27.67
N SER A 629 5.64 -24.74 -28.00
CA SER A 629 4.55 -24.52 -27.05
C SER A 629 3.78 -25.80 -26.77
N PRO A 630 3.15 -25.94 -25.58
CA PRO A 630 2.33 -27.11 -25.25
C PRO A 630 1.21 -27.36 -26.27
N SER A 631 0.66 -26.29 -26.85
CA SER A 631 -0.39 -26.39 -27.87
C SER A 631 0.13 -26.96 -29.19
N VAL A 632 1.36 -26.60 -29.59
CA VAL A 632 2.04 -27.12 -30.77
C VAL A 632 2.37 -28.60 -30.59
N ASP A 633 2.98 -28.99 -29.47
CA ASP A 633 3.30 -30.40 -29.18
C ASP A 633 2.06 -31.28 -29.24
N ARG A 634 0.98 -30.86 -28.56
CA ARG A 634 -0.29 -31.58 -28.57
C ARG A 634 -0.82 -31.78 -29.99
N ARG A 635 -0.82 -30.74 -30.82
CA ARG A 635 -1.29 -30.80 -32.22
C ARG A 635 -0.41 -31.70 -33.10
N ILE A 636 0.91 -31.66 -32.92
CA ILE A 636 1.85 -32.57 -33.60
C ILE A 636 1.50 -34.02 -33.23
N ARG A 637 1.36 -34.32 -31.94
CA ARG A 637 1.04 -35.68 -31.46
C ARG A 637 -0.31 -36.18 -31.93
N GLU A 638 -1.33 -35.31 -31.94
CA GLU A 638 -2.66 -35.62 -32.48
C GLU A 638 -2.56 -35.97 -33.98
N GLU A 639 -1.76 -35.24 -34.76
CA GLU A 639 -1.58 -35.51 -36.18
C GLU A 639 -0.77 -36.79 -36.44
N VAL A 640 0.28 -37.05 -35.65
CA VAL A 640 1.02 -38.32 -35.71
C VAL A 640 0.12 -39.52 -35.39
N ALA A 641 -0.76 -39.39 -34.40
CA ALA A 641 -1.72 -40.44 -34.06
C ALA A 641 -2.74 -40.69 -35.18
N LEU A 642 -3.16 -39.63 -35.89
CA LEU A 642 -4.07 -39.73 -37.03
C LEU A 642 -3.42 -40.46 -38.23
N TYR A 643 -2.12 -40.29 -38.42
CA TYR A 643 -1.35 -40.91 -39.52
C TYR A 643 -0.37 -41.98 -39.00
N SER A 644 -0.84 -42.94 -38.22
CA SER A 644 0.02 -43.91 -37.50
C SER A 644 0.86 -44.87 -38.37
N HIS A 645 0.58 -44.97 -39.68
CA HIS A 645 1.23 -45.91 -40.61
C HIS A 645 2.05 -45.23 -41.71
N VAL A 646 2.08 -43.90 -41.74
CA VAL A 646 2.79 -43.11 -42.74
C VAL A 646 3.43 -41.89 -42.09
N GLU A 647 4.49 -41.35 -42.68
CA GLU A 647 5.05 -40.08 -42.22
C GLU A 647 4.07 -38.94 -42.54
N THR A 648 3.92 -38.01 -41.59
CA THR A 648 3.16 -36.77 -41.74
C THR A 648 4.01 -35.58 -41.29
N GLY A 649 3.53 -34.36 -41.50
CA GLY A 649 4.27 -33.17 -41.14
C GLY A 649 3.52 -31.88 -41.47
N GLY A 650 4.21 -30.75 -41.37
CA GLY A 650 3.63 -29.44 -41.62
C GLY A 650 4.64 -28.31 -41.47
N LEU A 651 4.15 -27.07 -41.41
CA LEU A 651 5.01 -25.90 -41.17
C LEU A 651 4.93 -25.45 -39.72
N LEU A 652 6.08 -24.98 -39.25
CA LEU A 652 6.26 -24.38 -37.94
C LEU A 652 6.13 -22.86 -38.07
N ILE A 653 5.28 -22.27 -37.23
CA ILE A 653 5.08 -20.83 -37.15
C ILE A 653 5.55 -20.32 -35.79
N GLY A 654 6.40 -19.30 -35.80
CA GLY A 654 7.12 -18.89 -34.61
C GLY A 654 7.97 -17.64 -34.77
N THR A 655 8.93 -17.49 -33.87
CA THR A 655 9.95 -16.44 -33.87
C THR A 655 11.35 -17.02 -33.74
N THR A 656 12.34 -16.23 -34.14
CA THR A 656 13.75 -16.59 -34.02
C THR A 656 14.51 -15.44 -33.37
N SER A 657 15.24 -15.72 -32.29
CA SER A 657 16.12 -14.74 -31.64
C SER A 657 17.56 -15.25 -31.62
N ALA A 658 18.44 -14.56 -32.35
CA ALA A 658 19.88 -14.86 -32.35
C ALA A 658 20.55 -14.52 -31.00
N ARG A 659 20.03 -13.50 -30.30
CA ARG A 659 20.51 -13.12 -28.96
C ARG A 659 20.18 -14.20 -27.93
N CYS A 660 18.98 -14.78 -28.02
CA CYS A 660 18.57 -15.88 -27.15
C CYS A 660 18.98 -17.26 -27.67
N LYS A 661 19.59 -17.34 -28.88
CA LYS A 661 19.87 -18.59 -29.60
C LYS A 661 18.68 -19.56 -29.61
N THR A 662 17.50 -19.02 -29.86
CA THR A 662 16.24 -19.77 -29.68
C THR A 662 15.32 -19.58 -30.89
N ILE A 663 14.69 -20.68 -31.31
CA ILE A 663 13.57 -20.71 -32.25
C ILE A 663 12.32 -21.10 -31.44
N THR A 664 11.40 -20.17 -31.23
CA THR A 664 10.18 -20.41 -30.45
C THR A 664 9.02 -20.69 -31.40
N VAL A 665 8.40 -21.87 -31.31
CA VAL A 665 7.27 -22.31 -32.14
C VAL A 665 6.00 -22.30 -31.31
N VAL A 666 5.00 -21.53 -31.76
CA VAL A 666 3.73 -21.33 -31.05
C VAL A 666 2.51 -21.69 -31.89
N ASP A 667 2.70 -21.96 -33.18
CA ASP A 667 1.60 -22.35 -34.07
C ASP A 667 2.09 -23.24 -35.22
N LEU A 668 1.14 -23.87 -35.91
CA LEU A 668 1.36 -24.74 -37.07
C LEU A 668 0.44 -24.36 -38.21
N LEU A 669 0.94 -24.46 -39.44
CA LEU A 669 0.07 -24.56 -40.62
C LEU A 669 -0.01 -26.03 -41.06
N PRO A 670 -1.23 -26.54 -41.33
CA PRO A 670 -1.40 -27.92 -41.76
C PRO A 670 -0.73 -28.15 -43.12
N ALA A 671 -0.31 -29.39 -43.36
CA ALA A 671 0.15 -29.83 -44.67
C ALA A 671 -0.90 -29.52 -45.77
N PRO A 672 -0.52 -28.88 -46.88
CA PRO A 672 -1.41 -28.68 -48.02
C PRO A 672 -1.95 -29.99 -48.60
N GLU A 673 -3.09 -29.91 -49.31
CA GLU A 673 -3.76 -31.07 -49.94
C GLU A 673 -2.88 -31.84 -50.93
N ASP A 674 -1.88 -31.18 -51.53
CA ASP A 674 -0.93 -31.77 -52.47
C ASP A 674 0.28 -32.45 -51.79
N SER A 675 0.31 -32.51 -50.45
CA SER A 675 1.36 -33.21 -49.70
C SER A 675 1.25 -34.72 -49.84
N ARG A 676 2.40 -35.40 -49.98
CA ARG A 676 2.46 -36.86 -50.14
C ARG A 676 2.98 -37.52 -48.88
N ARG A 677 2.31 -38.60 -48.45
CA ARG A 677 2.63 -39.37 -47.25
C ARG A 677 2.89 -40.82 -47.62
N THR A 678 4.04 -41.35 -47.19
CA THR A 678 4.38 -42.77 -47.29
C THR A 678 5.05 -43.23 -45.99
N ALA A 679 5.30 -44.53 -45.82
CA ALA A 679 5.91 -45.06 -44.60
C ALA A 679 7.36 -44.61 -44.32
N GLY A 680 8.04 -44.00 -45.30
CA GLY A 680 9.42 -43.52 -45.14
C GLY A 680 9.74 -42.25 -45.93
N LEU A 681 8.71 -41.48 -46.30
CA LEU A 681 8.86 -40.17 -46.92
C LEU A 681 7.58 -39.35 -46.71
N PHE A 682 7.76 -38.16 -46.14
CA PHE A 682 6.82 -37.05 -46.18
C PHE A 682 7.31 -35.96 -47.15
N GLU A 683 6.51 -35.65 -48.17
CA GLU A 683 6.75 -34.54 -49.09
C GLU A 683 5.71 -33.44 -48.86
N LEU A 684 6.16 -32.28 -48.37
CA LEU A 684 5.30 -31.14 -48.08
C LEU A 684 4.83 -30.46 -49.36
N GLY A 685 3.52 -30.41 -49.57
CA GLY A 685 2.89 -29.72 -50.69
C GLY A 685 3.06 -28.20 -50.62
N THR A 686 2.82 -27.51 -51.73
CA THR A 686 3.01 -26.05 -51.84
C THR A 686 1.74 -25.29 -52.18
N LYS A 687 0.65 -26.00 -52.54
CA LYS A 687 -0.61 -25.39 -52.97
C LYS A 687 -1.19 -24.49 -51.88
N GLY A 688 -1.30 -23.19 -52.17
CA GLY A 688 -1.88 -22.19 -51.26
C GLY A 688 -1.00 -21.81 -50.06
N LEU A 689 0.16 -22.45 -49.88
CA LEU A 689 0.98 -22.32 -48.68
C LEU A 689 1.52 -20.90 -48.47
N LYS A 690 2.04 -20.27 -49.53
CA LYS A 690 2.52 -18.87 -49.52
C LYS A 690 1.42 -17.89 -49.07
N LYS A 691 0.16 -18.15 -49.42
CA LYS A 691 -0.98 -17.33 -49.00
C LYS A 691 -1.27 -17.55 -47.52
N ALA A 692 -1.28 -18.79 -47.05
CA ALA A 692 -1.49 -19.12 -45.64
C ALA A 692 -0.44 -18.50 -44.73
N ILE A 693 0.85 -18.60 -45.08
CA ILE A 693 1.96 -17.96 -44.34
C ILE A 693 1.75 -16.44 -44.27
N LYS A 694 1.44 -15.79 -45.40
CA LYS A 694 1.19 -14.34 -45.43
C LYS A 694 0.00 -13.91 -44.57
N VAL A 695 -1.10 -14.67 -44.61
CA VAL A 695 -2.27 -14.39 -43.78
C VAL A 695 -1.90 -14.51 -42.30
N ARG A 696 -1.17 -15.57 -41.94
CA ARG A 696 -0.79 -15.82 -40.54
C ARG A 696 0.20 -14.78 -40.01
N HIS A 697 1.20 -14.41 -40.81
CA HIS A 697 2.15 -13.34 -40.51
C HIS A 697 1.43 -12.02 -40.26
N ARG A 698 0.51 -11.62 -41.15
CA ARG A 698 -0.29 -10.39 -40.97
C ARG A 698 -1.19 -10.44 -39.73
N ALA A 699 -1.81 -11.58 -39.45
CA ALA A 699 -2.65 -11.75 -38.26
C ALA A 699 -1.86 -11.60 -36.94
N SER A 700 -0.54 -11.86 -36.95
CA SER A 700 0.34 -11.65 -35.80
C SER A 700 0.97 -10.24 -35.74
N GLY A 701 0.50 -9.29 -36.55
CA GLY A 701 1.13 -7.98 -36.65
C GLY A 701 2.52 -7.98 -37.27
N GLY A 702 2.85 -9.03 -38.03
CA GLY A 702 4.17 -9.23 -38.61
C GLY A 702 5.21 -9.82 -37.66
N SER A 703 4.81 -10.28 -36.47
CA SER A 703 5.74 -10.84 -35.48
C SER A 703 6.05 -12.33 -35.69
N LEU A 704 5.13 -13.12 -36.23
CA LEU A 704 5.29 -14.56 -36.46
C LEU A 704 5.67 -14.88 -37.91
N PHE A 705 6.64 -15.78 -38.07
CA PHE A 705 7.24 -16.17 -39.34
C PHE A 705 7.13 -17.68 -39.56
N ASP A 706 7.32 -18.11 -40.81
CA ASP A 706 7.69 -19.49 -41.13
C ASP A 706 9.12 -19.70 -40.61
N VAL A 707 9.26 -20.53 -39.58
CA VAL A 707 10.55 -20.84 -38.94
C VAL A 707 11.07 -22.22 -39.33
N GLY A 708 10.36 -22.95 -40.19
CA GLY A 708 10.76 -24.27 -40.62
C GLY A 708 9.62 -25.26 -40.83
N THR A 709 9.98 -26.52 -40.96
CA THR A 709 9.05 -27.62 -41.18
C THR A 709 9.23 -28.70 -40.12
N TRP A 710 8.18 -29.48 -39.91
CA TRP A 710 8.28 -30.68 -39.10
C TRP A 710 7.74 -31.89 -39.83
N HIS A 711 8.25 -33.08 -39.47
CA HIS A 711 7.70 -34.35 -39.91
C HIS A 711 7.92 -35.45 -38.88
N SER A 712 7.24 -36.58 -39.05
CA SER A 712 7.32 -37.74 -38.17
C SER A 712 8.15 -38.87 -38.78
N HIS A 713 8.93 -39.57 -37.97
CA HIS A 713 9.47 -40.89 -38.33
C HIS A 713 8.68 -41.98 -37.58
N LEU A 714 8.35 -43.07 -38.28
CA LEU A 714 7.65 -44.22 -37.68
C LEU A 714 8.54 -45.05 -36.74
N ALA A 715 9.86 -44.97 -36.92
CA ALA A 715 10.87 -45.60 -36.08
C ALA A 715 11.64 -44.54 -35.27
N ASP A 716 12.25 -44.95 -34.15
CA ASP A 716 13.07 -44.08 -33.30
C ASP A 716 14.47 -43.84 -33.87
N MET A 717 14.50 -43.29 -35.09
CA MET A 717 15.70 -42.95 -35.83
C MET A 717 15.77 -41.43 -35.98
N GLY A 718 16.93 -40.85 -35.65
CA GLY A 718 17.17 -39.42 -35.84
C GLY A 718 17.23 -39.00 -37.31
N PRO A 719 17.71 -37.78 -37.62
CA PRO A 719 17.72 -37.23 -38.98
C PRO A 719 18.46 -38.13 -39.99
N SER A 720 17.76 -38.50 -41.07
CA SER A 720 18.28 -39.29 -42.19
C SER A 720 19.22 -38.47 -43.09
N CYS A 721 19.90 -39.15 -44.02
CA CYS A 721 20.69 -38.45 -45.06
C CYS A 721 19.81 -37.54 -45.95
N LEU A 722 18.55 -37.88 -46.15
CA LEU A 722 17.62 -37.05 -46.92
C LEU A 722 17.25 -35.80 -46.10
N ASP A 723 16.96 -35.94 -44.81
CA ASP A 723 16.64 -34.82 -43.92
C ASP A 723 17.77 -33.78 -43.87
N ARG A 724 19.02 -34.24 -43.85
CA ARG A 724 20.19 -33.36 -43.87
C ARG A 724 20.32 -32.60 -45.20
N LYS A 725 20.00 -33.25 -46.33
CA LYS A 725 19.94 -32.57 -47.64
C LYS A 725 18.81 -31.56 -47.69
N THR A 726 17.63 -31.91 -47.16
CA THR A 726 16.48 -30.99 -47.08
C THR A 726 16.80 -29.79 -46.20
N ALA A 727 17.43 -29.99 -45.04
CA ALA A 727 17.87 -28.89 -44.18
C ALA A 727 18.85 -27.94 -44.91
N ALA A 728 19.77 -28.48 -45.73
CA ALA A 728 20.66 -27.67 -46.56
C ALA A 728 19.90 -26.86 -47.64
N GLN A 729 18.90 -27.47 -48.30
CA GLN A 729 18.06 -26.78 -49.28
C GLN A 729 17.24 -25.66 -48.64
N LEU A 730 16.58 -25.96 -47.51
CA LEU A 730 15.76 -24.99 -46.76
C LEU A 730 16.59 -23.79 -46.29
N ALA A 731 17.84 -24.02 -45.89
CA ALA A 731 18.75 -22.96 -45.48
C ALA A 731 19.13 -22.00 -46.61
N GLY A 732 19.20 -22.49 -47.86
CA GLY A 732 19.48 -21.65 -49.04
C GLY A 732 18.28 -20.82 -49.54
N GLU A 733 17.06 -21.23 -49.20
CA GLU A 733 15.82 -20.62 -49.74
C GLU A 733 15.09 -19.69 -48.75
N ARG A 734 15.41 -19.76 -47.45
CA ARG A 734 14.63 -19.12 -46.38
C ARG A 734 15.53 -18.38 -45.37
N PRO A 735 15.37 -17.06 -45.17
CA PRO A 735 15.82 -16.37 -43.94
C PRO A 735 14.69 -16.44 -42.90
N PRO A 736 14.83 -16.57 -41.55
CA PRO A 736 15.92 -16.93 -40.58
C PRO A 736 16.35 -18.43 -40.59
N PRO A 737 17.20 -18.98 -39.67
CA PRO A 737 17.47 -20.43 -39.63
C PRO A 737 16.19 -21.26 -39.71
N SER A 738 16.01 -21.94 -40.83
CA SER A 738 14.89 -22.84 -41.06
C SER A 738 15.17 -24.15 -40.34
N VAL A 739 14.43 -24.41 -39.26
CA VAL A 739 14.58 -25.66 -38.53
C VAL A 739 13.81 -26.79 -39.20
N LEU A 740 14.43 -27.96 -39.27
CA LEU A 740 13.76 -29.22 -39.57
C LEU A 740 13.56 -29.95 -38.24
N LEU A 741 12.30 -30.01 -37.78
CA LEU A 741 11.92 -30.70 -36.55
C LEU A 741 11.39 -32.10 -36.88
N ILE A 742 11.93 -33.12 -36.24
CA ILE A 742 11.54 -34.50 -36.46
C ILE A 742 10.97 -35.05 -35.16
N ILE A 743 9.74 -35.56 -35.18
CA ILE A 743 9.17 -36.32 -34.07
C ILE A 743 9.33 -37.81 -34.33
N THR A 744 10.00 -38.50 -33.42
CA THR A 744 10.05 -39.97 -33.37
C THR A 744 9.09 -40.48 -32.29
N PRO A 745 8.86 -41.80 -32.16
CA PRO A 745 7.99 -42.33 -31.11
C PRO A 745 8.38 -41.89 -29.68
N ASN A 746 9.67 -41.63 -29.44
CA ASN A 746 10.18 -41.33 -28.10
C ASN A 746 10.49 -39.85 -27.86
N ARG A 747 10.89 -39.07 -28.89
CA ARG A 747 11.41 -37.71 -28.69
C ARG A 747 11.37 -36.84 -29.94
N TYR A 748 11.69 -35.57 -29.76
CA TYR A 748 11.98 -34.65 -30.85
C TYR A 748 13.48 -34.59 -31.16
N HIS A 749 13.77 -34.38 -32.43
CA HIS A 749 15.08 -33.99 -32.95
C HIS A 749 14.92 -32.67 -33.72
N ALA A 750 15.88 -31.77 -33.63
CA ALA A 750 15.88 -30.53 -34.40
C ALA A 750 17.21 -30.40 -35.17
N LEU A 751 17.12 -30.02 -36.43
CA LEU A 751 18.27 -29.86 -37.33
C LEU A 751 18.21 -28.51 -38.04
N VAL A 752 19.34 -27.80 -38.07
CA VAL A 752 19.59 -26.62 -38.91
C VAL A 752 20.89 -26.83 -39.67
N HIS A 753 20.96 -26.40 -40.93
CA HIS A 753 22.21 -26.51 -41.69
C HIS A 753 23.32 -25.62 -41.07
N PRO A 754 24.58 -26.10 -40.91
CA PRO A 754 25.63 -25.34 -40.23
C PRO A 754 26.09 -24.07 -40.93
N GLU A 755 25.97 -24.01 -42.26
CA GLU A 755 26.44 -22.89 -43.09
C GLU A 755 25.27 -21.97 -43.51
N VAL A 756 24.82 -21.09 -42.60
CA VAL A 756 24.16 -19.78 -42.88
C VAL A 756 24.41 -18.82 -41.72
#